data_AF-A0A372QB62-F1
#
_entry.id   AF-A0A372QB62-F1
#
_cell.length_a   1.000
_cell.length_b   1.000
_cell.length_c   1.000
_cell.angle_alpha   90.00
_cell.angle_beta   90.00
_cell.angle_gamma   90.00
#
_symmetry.space_group_name_H-M   'P 1'
#
loop_
_entity.id
_entity.type
_entity.pdbx_description
1 polymer ?
#
loop_
_entity_poly.entity_id
_entity_poly.type
_entity_poly.pdbx_seq_one_letter_code
_entity_poly.pdbx_strand_id
1 'polypeptide(L)'
;MSEGGGSLAGALSKVVDASEGVVKLTAELGIHNAAIDTLATVTEVIKPISPILTVVINLIDEIKKIRDNAQYNKKICNSLFDRVISAEAAVKILEQRIKENDEKVHTLVYQQNVIKFQTSLDEIKKFIEEISQLRGIRKYIHANSVKDKFIELTEEFEKCMRDLNFTMLVDSEDQRRIDKKSLDENMYLMNMNMNQMKELFNDRFNIIYQEINNLNPESKDHKLHLKVYSPKIDSSKLRDPPSGPNQRRGNSKQIVKKIYKGGIEVARKPFIFPEKDENLQFVHRYLSIIGKLHESPNILKFYGLSTEDNKNFTIFEWAEMGNLKEVYEEHDIPCDTKANIAFDICSGIVFLNALNVYHHDIRCENIMMTRNREPKITNFHFSRMHGDKTVNLGKSVVDMINWMAPEKMLEHVDKQGKSIVVPYTQKHEIFSYGMLLWELCYRRIPYKEKSLNDILEHVMKGEREVLSSSSDSLLPGKNEIQEGLNEIIRMAWRHDEDERINIDELYLKLSKLSKRIELDQPPTLHPISEYSPQKYKRILTVEEGIELHHTNDPQKRRLAWECFVTYAFLGSSLATYWKGFYLWEGYYTDKTISEEQKADDKAKANELFKIAADKGNTDAQFYYAISLPKSKDSKPDLTKYLKMAADNGNDAAQYNLARLYLKSKTSSSQDKKIGSGYLNLAIQNNNVKALELKKSLNLDIENFNYE
;
A
#
# COMPACT_ATOMS: atom_id res chain seq x y z
N MET A 1 55.19 -0.87 -54.20
CA MET A 1 56.36 -0.11 -53.69
C MET A 1 55.78 1.00 -52.83
N SER A 2 55.75 0.79 -51.51
CA SER A 2 56.46 1.64 -50.51
C SER A 2 56.08 3.12 -50.70
N GLU A 3 55.33 3.77 -49.84
CA GLU A 3 55.63 4.09 -48.44
C GLU A 3 54.33 4.61 -47.76
N GLY A 4 54.17 4.41 -46.45
CA GLY A 4 53.03 4.98 -45.70
C GLY A 4 52.74 4.36 -44.33
N GLY A 5 53.36 3.22 -43.98
CA GLY A 5 53.15 2.54 -42.70
C GLY A 5 53.99 3.06 -41.52
N GLY A 6 54.71 4.18 -41.66
CA GLY A 6 55.74 4.61 -40.71
C GLY A 6 55.31 5.55 -39.58
N SER A 7 54.08 6.11 -39.60
CA SER A 7 53.71 7.19 -38.66
C SER A 7 53.15 6.70 -37.33
N LEU A 8 52.28 5.68 -37.35
CA LEU A 8 51.54 5.26 -36.14
C LEU A 8 52.38 4.41 -35.18
N ALA A 9 53.19 3.49 -35.70
CA ALA A 9 54.10 2.68 -34.88
C ALA A 9 55.23 3.53 -34.28
N GLY A 10 55.71 4.54 -35.01
CA GLY A 10 56.70 5.51 -34.52
C GLY A 10 56.14 6.47 -33.47
N ALA A 11 54.87 6.86 -33.57
CA ALA A 11 54.19 7.67 -32.56
C ALA A 11 53.87 6.86 -31.29
N LEU A 12 53.38 5.62 -31.44
CA LEU A 12 53.10 4.71 -30.33
C LEU A 12 54.38 4.29 -29.59
N SER A 13 55.48 4.00 -30.30
CA SER A 13 56.78 3.71 -29.68
C SER A 13 57.30 4.91 -28.88
N LYS A 14 57.23 6.12 -29.43
CA LYS A 14 57.69 7.34 -28.72
C LYS A 14 56.87 7.66 -27.47
N VAL A 15 55.59 7.31 -27.46
CA VAL A 15 54.71 7.46 -26.28
C VAL A 15 55.02 6.41 -25.22
N VAL A 16 55.31 5.16 -25.64
CA VAL A 16 55.73 4.09 -24.74
C VAL A 16 57.11 4.39 -24.13
N ASP A 17 58.08 4.84 -24.93
CA ASP A 17 59.43 5.21 -24.46
C ASP A 17 59.40 6.43 -23.53
N ALA A 18 58.53 7.41 -23.80
CA ALA A 18 58.30 8.53 -22.89
C ALA A 18 57.64 8.10 -21.57
N SER A 19 56.75 7.09 -21.62
CA SER A 19 56.11 6.53 -20.42
C SER A 19 57.08 5.72 -19.55
N GLU A 20 57.98 4.93 -20.16
CA GLU A 20 59.04 4.22 -19.42
C GLU A 20 60.05 5.18 -18.81
N GLY A 21 60.41 6.27 -19.51
CA GLY A 21 61.28 7.32 -18.97
C GLY A 21 60.71 8.01 -17.73
N VAL A 22 59.39 8.26 -17.70
CA VAL A 22 58.69 8.88 -16.56
C VAL A 22 58.52 7.91 -15.39
N VAL A 23 58.31 6.62 -15.67
CA VAL A 23 58.26 5.56 -14.63
C VAL A 23 59.63 5.38 -13.97
N LYS A 24 60.71 5.49 -14.74
CA LYS A 24 62.08 5.39 -14.20
C LYS A 24 62.47 6.60 -13.35
N LEU A 25 62.09 7.81 -13.77
CA LEU A 25 62.31 9.04 -12.99
C LEU A 25 61.47 9.09 -11.70
N THR A 26 60.26 8.56 -11.70
CA THR A 26 59.41 8.52 -10.49
C THR A 26 59.87 7.47 -9.48
N ALA A 27 60.48 6.38 -9.94
CA ALA A 27 61.15 5.39 -9.09
C ALA A 27 62.44 5.93 -8.44
N GLU A 28 63.21 6.79 -9.13
CA GLU A 28 64.41 7.43 -8.58
C GLU A 28 64.11 8.58 -7.60
N LEU A 29 62.92 9.19 -7.69
CA LEU A 29 62.51 10.34 -6.85
C LEU A 29 61.60 9.99 -5.65
N GLY A 30 61.25 8.70 -5.46
CA GLY A 30 60.54 8.23 -4.26
C GLY A 30 59.10 8.73 -4.09
N ILE A 31 58.43 9.15 -5.18
CA ILE A 31 57.05 9.65 -5.15
C ILE A 31 56.08 8.48 -5.44
N HIS A 32 55.89 7.59 -4.46
CA HIS A 32 54.87 6.56 -4.54
C HIS A 32 53.56 7.05 -3.92
N ASN A 33 52.57 7.35 -4.77
CA ASN A 33 51.14 6.99 -4.65
C ASN A 33 50.18 7.97 -5.34
N ALA A 34 50.59 9.21 -5.66
CA ALA A 34 49.67 10.16 -6.31
C ALA A 34 49.59 10.00 -7.85
N ALA A 35 50.70 9.68 -8.53
CA ALA A 35 50.75 9.64 -10.00
C ALA A 35 50.17 8.34 -10.60
N ILE A 36 50.15 7.23 -9.83
CA ILE A 36 49.58 5.95 -10.27
C ILE A 36 48.04 6.05 -10.36
N ASP A 37 47.42 6.77 -9.43
CA ASP A 37 45.96 7.00 -9.44
C ASP A 37 45.52 7.99 -10.54
N THR A 38 46.40 8.90 -10.96
CA THR A 38 46.11 9.82 -12.08
C THR A 38 46.26 9.16 -13.45
N LEU A 39 47.11 8.13 -13.60
CA LEU A 39 47.18 7.35 -14.85
C LEU A 39 46.07 6.30 -14.94
N ALA A 40 45.63 5.72 -13.82
CA ALA A 40 44.52 4.78 -13.79
C ALA A 40 43.16 5.40 -14.18
N THR A 41 43.05 6.73 -14.12
CA THR A 41 41.85 7.49 -14.50
C THR A 41 41.84 7.97 -15.96
N VAL A 42 42.94 7.81 -16.72
CA VAL A 42 43.02 8.23 -18.14
C VAL A 42 42.83 7.05 -19.12
N THR A 43 42.73 5.82 -18.63
CA THR A 43 42.41 4.64 -19.44
C THR A 43 41.14 3.94 -18.97
N GLU A 44 40.01 4.67 -18.89
CA GLU A 44 38.72 4.01 -19.10
C GLU A 44 38.72 3.49 -20.54
N VAL A 45 38.83 2.16 -20.68
CA VAL A 45 38.79 1.47 -21.96
C VAL A 45 37.51 1.85 -22.69
N ILE A 46 37.61 2.74 -23.68
CA ILE A 46 36.54 3.06 -24.65
C ILE A 46 36.08 1.72 -25.22
N LYS A 47 34.90 1.24 -24.78
CA LYS A 47 34.35 -0.02 -25.31
C LYS A 47 34.10 0.18 -26.80
N PRO A 48 34.39 -0.82 -27.67
CA PRO A 48 34.04 -0.72 -29.07
C PRO A 48 32.53 -0.47 -29.18
N ILE A 49 32.12 0.53 -29.97
CA ILE A 49 30.69 0.85 -30.17
C ILE A 49 30.02 -0.20 -31.07
N SER A 50 30.82 -0.91 -31.88
CA SER A 50 30.32 -1.88 -32.86
C SER A 50 29.43 -2.99 -32.24
N PRO A 51 29.82 -3.67 -31.14
CA PRO A 51 28.93 -4.62 -30.44
C PRO A 51 27.63 -4.01 -29.90
N ILE A 52 27.68 -2.79 -29.38
CA ILE A 52 26.51 -2.06 -28.85
C ILE A 52 25.54 -1.76 -30.00
N LEU A 53 26.07 -1.33 -31.13
CA LEU A 53 25.28 -1.05 -32.33
C LEU A 53 24.64 -2.32 -32.92
N THR A 54 25.31 -3.47 -32.86
CA THR A 54 24.72 -4.76 -33.24
C THR A 54 23.51 -5.10 -32.38
N VAL A 55 23.56 -4.85 -31.06
CA VAL A 55 22.41 -5.07 -30.17
C VAL A 55 21.26 -4.13 -30.53
N VAL A 56 21.55 -2.85 -30.80
CA VAL A 56 20.53 -1.88 -31.25
C VAL A 56 19.83 -2.34 -32.53
N ILE A 57 20.58 -2.79 -33.54
CA ILE A 57 20.01 -3.30 -34.80
C ILE A 57 19.12 -4.52 -34.54
N ASN A 58 19.59 -5.47 -33.72
CA ASN A 58 18.81 -6.66 -33.36
C ASN A 58 17.51 -6.30 -32.62
N LEU A 59 17.55 -5.34 -31.68
CA LEU A 59 16.36 -4.87 -30.97
C LEU A 59 15.33 -4.27 -31.93
N ILE A 60 15.76 -3.44 -32.90
CA ILE A 60 14.87 -2.88 -33.91
C ILE A 60 14.19 -4.00 -34.71
N ASP A 61 14.94 -5.02 -35.13
CA ASP A 61 14.39 -6.15 -35.88
C ASP A 61 13.47 -7.07 -35.05
N GLU A 62 13.72 -7.20 -33.75
CA GLU A 62 12.84 -7.91 -32.83
C GLU A 62 11.52 -7.14 -32.60
N ILE A 63 11.59 -5.81 -32.43
CA ILE A 63 10.41 -4.95 -32.31
C ILE A 63 9.54 -5.05 -33.56
N LYS A 64 10.13 -5.08 -34.77
CA LYS A 64 9.42 -5.35 -36.04
C LYS A 64 8.63 -6.66 -35.96
N LYS A 65 9.28 -7.76 -35.56
CA LYS A 65 8.65 -9.09 -35.47
C LYS A 65 7.53 -9.13 -34.43
N ILE A 66 7.70 -8.50 -33.27
CA ILE A 66 6.68 -8.47 -32.22
C ILE A 66 5.46 -7.69 -32.70
N ARG A 67 5.67 -6.54 -33.35
CA ARG A 67 4.60 -5.71 -33.91
C ARG A 67 3.83 -6.45 -35.00
N ASP A 68 4.52 -7.14 -35.92
CA ASP A 68 3.85 -7.87 -37.01
C ASP A 68 3.00 -9.05 -36.48
N ASN A 69 3.40 -9.61 -35.34
CA ASN A 69 2.65 -10.65 -34.63
C ASN A 69 1.63 -10.10 -33.63
N ALA A 70 1.52 -8.78 -33.46
CA ALA A 70 0.65 -8.17 -32.46
C ALA A 70 -0.82 -8.43 -32.82
N GLN A 71 -1.54 -9.10 -31.92
CA GLN A 71 -2.96 -9.39 -32.10
C GLN A 71 -3.84 -8.26 -31.52
N TYR A 72 -3.36 -7.57 -30.49
CA TYR A 72 -4.08 -6.52 -29.74
C TYR A 72 -3.25 -5.24 -29.63
N ASN A 73 -3.88 -4.15 -29.16
CA ASN A 73 -3.26 -2.82 -28.98
C ASN A 73 -2.48 -2.28 -30.19
N LYS A 74 -2.85 -2.71 -31.40
CA LYS A 74 -2.13 -2.42 -32.64
C LYS A 74 -1.83 -0.94 -32.85
N LYS A 75 -2.72 -0.02 -32.44
CA LYS A 75 -2.50 1.42 -32.58
C LYS A 75 -1.34 1.93 -31.71
N ILE A 76 -1.29 1.49 -30.44
CA ILE A 76 -0.19 1.84 -29.52
C ILE A 76 1.11 1.17 -29.99
N CYS A 77 1.05 -0.13 -30.34
CA CYS A 77 2.20 -0.84 -30.88
C CYS A 77 2.74 -0.17 -32.15
N ASN A 78 1.86 0.25 -33.06
CA ASN A 78 2.24 0.94 -34.29
C ASN A 78 2.87 2.30 -33.99
N SER A 79 2.32 3.08 -33.06
CA SER A 79 2.88 4.38 -32.70
C SER A 79 4.31 4.30 -32.15
N LEU A 80 4.60 3.34 -31.27
CA LEU A 80 5.96 3.10 -30.79
C LEU A 80 6.86 2.53 -31.89
N PHE A 81 6.31 1.64 -32.72
CA PHE A 81 7.01 1.06 -33.85
C PHE A 81 7.45 2.12 -34.88
N ASP A 82 6.57 3.06 -35.24
CA ASP A 82 6.86 4.12 -36.21
C ASP A 82 8.03 5.00 -35.73
N ARG A 83 8.16 5.21 -34.41
CA ARG A 83 9.30 5.90 -33.79
C ARG A 83 10.59 5.10 -33.90
N VAL A 84 10.55 3.81 -33.54
CA VAL A 84 11.70 2.90 -33.61
C VAL A 84 12.23 2.79 -35.04
N ILE A 85 11.34 2.66 -36.03
CA ILE A 85 11.72 2.62 -37.45
C ILE A 85 12.37 3.92 -37.91
N SER A 86 11.90 5.06 -37.39
CA SER A 86 12.48 6.35 -37.74
C SER A 86 13.92 6.52 -37.27
N ALA A 87 14.34 5.78 -36.24
CA ALA A 87 15.73 5.73 -35.81
C ALA A 87 16.61 4.80 -36.68
N GLU A 88 16.03 3.89 -37.49
CA GLU A 88 16.79 2.92 -38.28
C GLU A 88 17.72 3.60 -39.30
N ALA A 89 17.24 4.65 -39.97
CA ALA A 89 18.07 5.42 -40.91
C ALA A 89 19.24 6.11 -40.21
N ALA A 90 19.01 6.66 -39.01
CA ALA A 90 20.05 7.31 -38.22
C ALA A 90 21.10 6.31 -37.69
N VAL A 91 20.66 5.10 -37.30
CA VAL A 91 21.53 3.99 -36.88
C VAL A 91 22.43 3.52 -38.04
N LYS A 92 21.91 3.46 -39.28
CA LYS A 92 22.71 3.13 -40.47
C LYS A 92 23.78 4.19 -40.77
N ILE A 93 23.43 5.48 -40.63
CA ILE A 93 24.40 6.58 -40.78
C ILE A 93 25.48 6.48 -39.70
N LEU A 94 25.11 6.14 -38.46
CA LEU A 94 26.07 5.92 -37.38
C LEU A 94 27.00 4.74 -37.67
N GLU A 95 26.49 3.63 -38.22
CA GLU A 95 27.30 2.49 -38.64
C GLU A 95 28.37 2.90 -39.67
N GLN A 96 28.01 3.78 -40.60
CA GLN A 96 28.94 4.31 -41.59
C GLN A 96 30.00 5.23 -40.96
N ARG A 97 29.63 6.12 -40.04
CA ARG A 97 30.58 6.99 -39.32
C ARG A 97 31.58 6.19 -38.48
N ILE A 98 31.16 5.07 -37.92
CA ILE A 98 32.06 4.15 -37.20
C ILE A 98 33.06 3.50 -38.17
N LYS A 99 32.62 3.09 -39.37
CA LYS A 99 33.51 2.54 -40.42
C LYS A 99 34.51 3.57 -40.94
N GLU A 100 34.11 4.84 -41.00
CA GLU A 100 34.94 5.98 -41.43
C GLU A 100 35.83 6.53 -40.29
N ASN A 101 35.76 5.94 -39.10
CA ASN A 101 36.55 6.27 -37.91
C ASN A 101 36.41 7.74 -37.42
N ASP A 102 35.18 8.26 -37.42
CA ASP A 102 34.83 9.59 -36.92
C ASP A 102 35.18 9.74 -35.42
N GLU A 103 36.11 10.66 -35.10
CA GLU A 103 36.59 10.93 -33.73
C GLU A 103 35.45 11.30 -32.75
N LYS A 104 34.38 11.93 -33.22
CA LYS A 104 33.25 12.33 -32.37
C LYS A 104 32.51 11.13 -31.79
N VAL A 105 32.48 10.03 -32.52
CA VAL A 105 31.74 8.83 -32.13
C VAL A 105 32.44 8.11 -30.97
N HIS A 106 33.77 8.23 -30.85
CA HIS A 106 34.56 7.59 -29.80
C HIS A 106 34.62 8.35 -28.47
N THR A 107 33.89 9.47 -28.33
CA THR A 107 33.81 10.21 -27.07
C THR A 107 32.97 9.46 -26.03
N LEU A 108 33.43 9.40 -24.78
CA LEU A 108 32.71 8.73 -23.67
C LEU A 108 31.25 9.18 -23.54
N VAL A 109 30.99 10.48 -23.69
CA VAL A 109 29.63 11.07 -23.66
C VAL A 109 28.75 10.48 -24.77
N TYR A 110 29.30 10.33 -25.98
CA TYR A 110 28.56 9.77 -27.11
C TYR A 110 28.23 8.29 -26.86
N GLN A 111 29.18 7.51 -26.33
CA GLN A 111 28.97 6.11 -25.97
C GLN A 111 27.88 5.92 -24.92
N GLN A 112 27.87 6.77 -23.89
CA GLN A 112 26.82 6.77 -22.86
C GLN A 112 25.44 7.05 -23.46
N ASN A 113 25.34 7.95 -24.44
CA ASN A 113 24.08 8.24 -25.12
C ASN A 113 23.60 7.06 -25.98
N VAL A 114 24.51 6.31 -26.62
CA VAL A 114 24.16 5.09 -27.36
C VAL A 114 23.66 3.99 -26.41
N ILE A 115 24.23 3.85 -25.21
CA ILE A 115 23.75 2.88 -24.20
C ILE A 115 22.35 3.25 -23.69
N LYS A 116 22.09 4.53 -23.42
CA LYS A 116 20.75 5.00 -23.04
C LYS A 116 19.73 4.72 -24.14
N PHE A 117 20.11 4.97 -25.39
CA PHE A 117 19.26 4.65 -26.55
C PHE A 117 18.97 3.15 -26.67
N GLN A 118 19.98 2.28 -26.47
CA GLN A 118 19.78 0.84 -26.42
C GLN A 118 18.80 0.43 -25.31
N THR A 119 18.93 1.04 -24.13
CA THR A 119 18.06 0.76 -22.97
C THR A 119 16.61 1.15 -23.26
N SER A 120 16.40 2.35 -23.82
CA SER A 120 15.07 2.82 -24.25
C SER A 120 14.42 1.88 -25.29
N LEU A 121 15.20 1.38 -26.26
CA LEU A 121 14.71 0.39 -27.23
C LEU A 121 14.31 -0.95 -26.58
N ASP A 122 15.09 -1.42 -25.61
CA ASP A 122 14.77 -2.65 -24.87
C ASP A 122 13.49 -2.51 -24.04
N GLU A 123 13.27 -1.35 -23.40
CA GLU A 123 12.03 -1.07 -22.69
C GLU A 123 10.82 -0.97 -23.61
N ILE A 124 10.96 -0.29 -24.76
CA ILE A 124 9.92 -0.25 -25.80
C ILE A 124 9.60 -1.66 -26.29
N LYS A 125 10.61 -2.50 -26.52
CA LYS A 125 10.40 -3.89 -26.94
C LYS A 125 9.59 -4.65 -25.90
N LYS A 126 9.99 -4.61 -24.62
CA LYS A 126 9.29 -5.29 -23.51
C LYS A 126 7.85 -4.81 -23.40
N PHE A 127 7.63 -3.51 -23.48
CA PHE A 127 6.30 -2.92 -23.41
C PHE A 127 5.42 -3.32 -24.59
N ILE A 128 5.94 -3.26 -25.82
CA ILE A 128 5.21 -3.74 -27.01
C ILE A 128 4.88 -5.23 -26.87
N GLU A 129 5.83 -6.05 -26.40
CA GLU A 129 5.63 -7.48 -26.16
C GLU A 129 4.48 -7.72 -25.16
N GLU A 130 4.48 -7.00 -24.04
CA GLU A 130 3.45 -7.05 -23.02
C GLU A 130 2.08 -6.64 -23.58
N ILE A 131 1.97 -5.44 -24.17
CA ILE A 131 0.68 -4.90 -24.62
C ILE A 131 0.14 -5.59 -25.88
N SER A 132 1.01 -6.18 -26.72
CA SER A 132 0.61 -6.92 -27.92
C SER A 132 -0.20 -8.17 -27.59
N GLN A 133 -0.02 -8.69 -26.37
CA GLN A 133 -0.72 -9.84 -25.82
C GLN A 133 -1.84 -9.47 -24.82
N LEU A 134 -2.02 -8.19 -24.48
CA LEU A 134 -3.10 -7.73 -23.60
C LEU A 134 -4.46 -7.88 -24.28
N ARG A 135 -5.23 -8.89 -23.87
CA ARG A 135 -6.56 -9.23 -24.42
C ARG A 135 -7.68 -8.91 -23.44
N GLY A 136 -8.89 -8.75 -23.97
CA GLY A 136 -10.11 -8.64 -23.17
C GLY A 136 -10.08 -7.45 -22.20
N ILE A 137 -10.61 -7.64 -20.99
CA ILE A 137 -10.73 -6.57 -19.99
C ILE A 137 -9.36 -6.05 -19.50
N ARG A 138 -8.29 -6.86 -19.58
CA ARG A 138 -6.92 -6.48 -19.16
C ARG A 138 -6.39 -5.29 -19.95
N LYS A 139 -6.72 -5.19 -21.24
CA LYS A 139 -6.39 -4.02 -22.08
C LYS A 139 -6.91 -2.71 -21.49
N TYR A 140 -8.05 -2.76 -20.80
CA TYR A 140 -8.78 -1.58 -20.33
C TYR A 140 -8.52 -1.29 -18.84
N ILE A 141 -8.35 -2.34 -18.02
CA ILE A 141 -7.92 -2.21 -16.61
C ILE A 141 -6.56 -1.50 -16.53
N HIS A 142 -5.67 -1.86 -17.46
CA HIS A 142 -4.30 -1.32 -17.52
C HIS A 142 -4.23 -0.04 -18.34
N ALA A 143 -5.35 0.52 -18.83
CA ALA A 143 -5.32 1.65 -19.78
C ALA A 143 -4.56 2.88 -19.26
N ASN A 144 -4.68 3.22 -17.97
CA ASN A 144 -3.91 4.33 -17.40
C ASN A 144 -2.42 3.98 -17.29
N SER A 145 -2.06 2.80 -16.79
CA SER A 145 -0.65 2.38 -16.68
C SER A 145 0.00 2.23 -18.07
N VAL A 146 -0.72 1.69 -19.05
CA VAL A 146 -0.30 1.63 -20.46
C VAL A 146 -0.14 3.04 -21.04
N LYS A 147 -1.04 3.97 -20.72
CA LYS A 147 -0.92 5.37 -21.15
C LYS A 147 0.30 6.05 -20.54
N ASP A 148 0.47 5.92 -19.23
CA ASP A 148 1.54 6.56 -18.48
C ASP A 148 2.90 6.01 -18.93
N LYS A 149 3.04 4.68 -19.03
CA LYS A 149 4.26 4.04 -19.54
C LYS A 149 4.50 4.34 -21.03
N PHE A 150 3.47 4.46 -21.86
CA PHE A 150 3.62 4.89 -23.25
C PHE A 150 4.18 6.33 -23.35
N ILE A 151 3.68 7.25 -22.50
CA ILE A 151 4.16 8.63 -22.44
C ILE A 151 5.63 8.64 -22.00
N GLU A 152 5.95 7.95 -20.90
CA GLU A 152 7.31 7.83 -20.37
C GLU A 152 8.29 7.31 -21.44
N LEU A 153 7.98 6.17 -22.05
CA LEU A 153 8.84 5.57 -23.08
C LEU A 153 9.03 6.48 -24.30
N THR A 154 7.99 7.23 -24.66
CA THR A 154 8.06 8.20 -25.76
C THR A 154 9.00 9.36 -25.42
N GLU A 155 8.86 9.94 -24.23
CA GLU A 155 9.69 11.05 -23.77
C GLU A 155 11.17 10.65 -23.64
N GLU A 156 11.44 9.46 -23.09
CA GLU A 156 12.79 8.92 -22.98
C GLU A 156 13.43 8.63 -24.34
N PHE A 157 12.67 8.04 -25.26
CA PHE A 157 13.15 7.76 -26.61
C PHE A 157 13.49 9.05 -27.36
N GLU A 158 12.60 10.05 -27.31
CA GLU A 158 12.83 11.34 -27.95
C GLU A 158 14.03 12.08 -27.36
N LYS A 159 14.23 11.97 -26.03
CA LYS A 159 15.43 12.49 -25.37
C LYS A 159 16.69 11.83 -25.91
N CYS A 160 16.71 10.50 -26.03
CA CYS A 160 17.84 9.78 -26.59
C CYS A 160 18.15 10.19 -28.04
N MET A 161 17.10 10.36 -28.86
CA MET A 161 17.25 10.83 -30.25
C MET A 161 17.90 12.22 -30.32
N ARG A 162 17.50 13.15 -29.44
CA ARG A 162 18.11 14.49 -29.34
C ARG A 162 19.57 14.43 -28.87
N ASP A 163 19.85 13.65 -27.83
CA ASP A 163 21.19 13.51 -27.25
C ASP A 163 22.20 12.88 -28.24
N LEU A 164 21.72 12.10 -29.21
CA LEU A 164 22.50 11.51 -30.30
C LEU A 164 22.54 12.36 -31.58
N ASN A 165 21.86 13.52 -31.61
CA ASN A 165 21.65 14.36 -32.79
C ASN A 165 21.04 13.59 -33.97
N PHE A 166 20.14 12.64 -33.70
CA PHE A 166 19.40 11.92 -34.73
C PHE A 166 18.20 12.76 -35.18
N THR A 167 18.01 12.89 -36.49
CA THR A 167 16.84 13.56 -37.05
C THR A 167 15.60 12.70 -36.86
N MET A 168 14.60 13.20 -36.14
CA MET A 168 13.31 12.53 -36.00
C MET A 168 12.37 12.93 -37.14
N LEU A 169 11.89 11.96 -37.92
CA LEU A 169 10.81 12.17 -38.90
C LEU A 169 9.42 12.30 -38.24
N VAL A 170 9.32 11.96 -36.95
CA VAL A 170 8.06 11.69 -36.23
C VAL A 170 7.67 12.81 -35.26
N ASP A 171 8.45 13.88 -35.15
CA ASP A 171 8.16 15.04 -34.28
C ASP A 171 7.06 15.98 -34.84
N SER A 172 6.10 15.44 -35.60
CA SER A 172 5.00 16.21 -36.19
C SER A 172 3.83 16.33 -35.21
N GLU A 173 3.13 17.47 -35.23
CA GLU A 173 1.87 17.64 -34.49
C GLU A 173 0.85 16.56 -34.85
N ASP A 174 0.89 16.07 -36.10
CA ASP A 174 0.05 14.97 -36.58
C ASP A 174 0.30 13.67 -35.82
N GLN A 175 1.56 13.32 -35.54
CA GLN A 175 1.84 12.13 -34.73
C GLN A 175 1.37 12.30 -33.29
N ARG A 176 1.60 13.47 -32.68
CA ARG A 176 1.09 13.74 -31.31
C ARG A 176 -0.45 13.66 -31.26
N ARG A 177 -1.12 14.05 -32.34
CA ARG A 177 -2.58 13.90 -32.48
C ARG A 177 -2.99 12.43 -32.65
N ILE A 178 -2.24 11.63 -33.40
CA ILE A 178 -2.46 10.18 -33.56
C ILE A 178 -2.26 9.46 -32.23
N ASP A 179 -1.23 9.83 -31.46
CA ASP A 179 -0.94 9.26 -30.16
C ASP A 179 -2.02 9.62 -29.16
N LYS A 180 -2.39 10.90 -29.08
CA LYS A 180 -3.52 11.36 -28.27
C LYS A 180 -4.81 10.63 -28.63
N LYS A 181 -5.12 10.50 -29.92
CA LYS A 181 -6.31 9.75 -30.39
C LYS A 181 -6.22 8.25 -30.04
N SER A 182 -5.05 7.64 -30.13
CA SER A 182 -4.83 6.22 -29.80
C SER A 182 -4.92 5.94 -28.30
N LEU A 183 -4.54 6.91 -27.47
CA LEU A 183 -4.70 6.88 -26.01
C LEU A 183 -6.16 7.17 -25.61
N ASP A 184 -6.81 8.15 -26.25
CA ASP A 184 -8.18 8.57 -25.96
C ASP A 184 -9.22 7.52 -26.41
N GLU A 185 -8.99 6.78 -27.51
CA GLU A 185 -9.85 5.68 -27.93
C GLU A 185 -9.86 4.49 -26.94
N ASN A 186 -8.81 4.32 -26.13
CA ASN A 186 -8.81 3.35 -25.03
C ASN A 186 -9.54 3.89 -23.78
N MET A 187 -9.58 5.22 -23.61
CA MET A 187 -10.37 5.90 -22.58
C MET A 187 -11.86 6.03 -22.93
N TYR A 188 -12.23 5.89 -24.21
CA TYR A 188 -13.62 6.00 -24.70
C TYR A 188 -14.56 4.95 -24.09
N LEU A 189 -14.04 3.81 -23.60
CA LEU A 189 -14.84 2.82 -22.85
C LEU A 189 -15.36 3.34 -21.50
N MET A 190 -14.75 4.36 -20.89
CA MET A 190 -15.21 4.92 -19.61
C MET A 190 -16.58 5.59 -19.70
N ASN A 191 -17.09 5.83 -20.92
CA ASN A 191 -18.42 6.40 -21.17
C ASN A 191 -19.34 5.43 -21.94
N MET A 192 -18.96 4.16 -22.11
CA MET A 192 -19.76 3.20 -22.85
C MET A 192 -20.84 2.59 -21.97
N ASN A 193 -22.09 2.63 -22.45
CA ASN A 193 -23.22 2.00 -21.77
C ASN A 193 -23.18 0.45 -21.93
N MET A 194 -24.03 -0.24 -21.17
CA MET A 194 -24.11 -1.71 -21.13
C MET A 194 -24.34 -2.38 -22.50
N ASN A 195 -24.90 -1.69 -23.49
CA ASN A 195 -25.10 -2.24 -24.83
C ASN A 195 -23.81 -2.19 -25.67
N GLN A 196 -22.96 -1.21 -25.43
CA GLN A 196 -21.67 -1.04 -26.08
C GLN A 196 -20.58 -1.95 -25.47
N MET A 197 -20.67 -2.22 -24.17
CA MET A 197 -19.85 -3.23 -23.50
C MET A 197 -20.06 -4.63 -24.13
N LYS A 198 -21.32 -5.00 -24.43
CA LYS A 198 -21.69 -6.27 -25.10
C LYS A 198 -21.01 -6.48 -26.46
N GLU A 199 -20.73 -5.42 -27.23
CA GLU A 199 -20.01 -5.54 -28.51
C GLU A 199 -18.48 -5.70 -28.36
N LEU A 200 -17.89 -5.12 -27.31
CA LEU A 200 -16.44 -5.20 -27.02
C LEU A 200 -16.00 -6.55 -26.44
N PHE A 201 -16.96 -7.24 -25.87
CA PHE A 201 -16.88 -8.60 -25.40
C PHE A 201 -16.89 -9.57 -26.60
N ASN A 202 -15.70 -9.79 -27.16
CA ASN A 202 -15.37 -10.76 -28.21
C ASN A 202 -16.21 -12.06 -28.14
N ASP A 203 -16.39 -12.78 -29.26
CA ASP A 203 -17.28 -13.95 -29.46
C ASP A 203 -17.56 -14.81 -28.23
N ARG A 204 -16.56 -15.11 -27.39
CA ARG A 204 -16.71 -15.87 -26.14
C ARG A 204 -17.62 -15.26 -25.08
N PHE A 205 -17.59 -13.95 -24.84
CA PHE A 205 -18.52 -13.35 -23.88
C PHE A 205 -19.91 -13.22 -24.48
N ASN A 206 -20.05 -12.92 -25.79
CA ASN A 206 -21.36 -13.00 -26.44
C ASN A 206 -21.93 -14.42 -26.38
N ILE A 207 -21.10 -15.46 -26.53
CA ILE A 207 -21.46 -16.85 -26.27
C ILE A 207 -21.89 -17.02 -24.81
N ILE A 208 -21.10 -16.59 -23.82
CA ILE A 208 -21.46 -16.72 -22.39
C ILE A 208 -22.76 -15.96 -22.05
N TYR A 209 -22.93 -14.74 -22.56
CA TYR A 209 -24.11 -13.91 -22.39
C TYR A 209 -25.34 -14.55 -23.05
N GLN A 210 -25.21 -15.07 -24.28
CA GLN A 210 -26.29 -15.81 -24.94
C GLN A 210 -26.61 -17.11 -24.19
N GLU A 211 -25.61 -17.88 -23.80
CA GLU A 211 -25.76 -19.12 -23.04
C GLU A 211 -26.45 -18.87 -21.70
N ILE A 212 -26.05 -17.82 -20.98
CA ILE A 212 -26.68 -17.42 -19.71
C ILE A 212 -28.11 -16.95 -19.97
N ASN A 213 -28.38 -16.06 -20.94
CA ASN A 213 -29.74 -15.60 -21.27
C ASN A 213 -30.67 -16.71 -21.78
N ASN A 214 -30.11 -17.77 -22.37
CA ASN A 214 -30.85 -18.96 -22.79
C ASN A 214 -31.17 -19.92 -21.63
N LEU A 215 -30.67 -19.68 -20.41
CA LEU A 215 -31.07 -20.44 -19.20
C LEU A 215 -32.47 -20.07 -18.70
N ASN A 216 -33.19 -19.17 -19.39
CA ASN A 216 -34.48 -18.66 -18.96
C ASN A 216 -35.55 -19.78 -18.91
N PRO A 217 -36.18 -20.04 -17.74
CA PRO A 217 -37.04 -21.20 -17.51
C PRO A 217 -38.43 -21.13 -18.17
N GLU A 218 -38.76 -20.07 -18.92
CA GLU A 218 -40.07 -19.93 -19.57
C GLU A 218 -40.22 -20.70 -20.90
N SER A 219 -39.18 -21.41 -21.36
CA SER A 219 -39.36 -22.38 -22.44
C SER A 219 -40.28 -23.50 -21.94
N LYS A 220 -41.49 -23.59 -22.49
CA LYS A 220 -42.58 -24.49 -22.10
C LYS A 220 -42.24 -25.99 -22.06
N ASP A 221 -41.05 -26.41 -22.48
CA ASP A 221 -40.59 -27.79 -22.40
C ASP A 221 -40.07 -28.14 -21.00
N HIS A 222 -40.99 -28.56 -20.13
CA HIS A 222 -40.73 -29.14 -18.80
C HIS A 222 -39.95 -30.48 -18.85
N LYS A 223 -39.42 -30.86 -20.01
CA LYS A 223 -38.69 -32.10 -20.28
C LYS A 223 -37.33 -31.90 -20.94
N LEU A 224 -36.89 -30.67 -21.23
CA LEU A 224 -35.48 -30.49 -21.55
C LEU A 224 -34.71 -30.70 -20.25
N HIS A 225 -34.12 -31.88 -20.13
CA HIS A 225 -33.00 -32.14 -19.26
C HIS A 225 -32.12 -30.89 -19.25
N LEU A 226 -32.16 -30.11 -18.16
CA LEU A 226 -31.10 -29.18 -17.81
C LEU A 226 -29.88 -30.07 -17.58
N LYS A 227 -29.24 -30.50 -18.68
CA LYS A 227 -27.91 -31.08 -18.68
C LYS A 227 -27.06 -30.01 -18.04
N VAL A 228 -26.77 -30.21 -16.76
CA VAL A 228 -25.85 -29.39 -16.00
C VAL A 228 -24.56 -29.32 -16.80
N TYR A 229 -24.33 -28.20 -17.50
CA TYR A 229 -23.08 -27.93 -18.19
C TYR A 229 -22.02 -27.50 -17.18
N SER A 230 -21.92 -28.23 -16.06
CA SER A 230 -20.79 -28.12 -15.14
C SER A 230 -19.81 -29.24 -15.49
N PRO A 231 -18.53 -28.92 -15.71
CA PRO A 231 -17.53 -29.93 -15.97
C PRO A 231 -17.53 -30.98 -14.86
N LYS A 232 -17.52 -32.27 -15.21
CA LYS A 232 -17.32 -33.36 -14.25
C LYS A 232 -15.84 -33.65 -14.11
N ILE A 233 -15.35 -33.70 -12.88
CA ILE A 233 -13.98 -34.01 -12.53
C ILE A 233 -13.97 -35.36 -11.83
N ASP A 234 -13.28 -36.31 -12.47
CA ASP A 234 -12.95 -37.60 -11.88
C ASP A 234 -12.15 -37.39 -10.58
N SER A 235 -12.63 -37.96 -9.48
CA SER A 235 -12.02 -37.82 -8.15
C SER A 235 -10.56 -38.30 -8.13
N SER A 236 -10.19 -39.28 -8.97
CA SER A 236 -8.81 -39.75 -9.12
C SER A 236 -7.83 -38.67 -9.61
N LYS A 237 -8.33 -37.59 -10.24
CA LYS A 237 -7.53 -36.45 -10.69
C LYS A 237 -7.25 -35.43 -9.58
N LEU A 238 -7.84 -35.60 -8.39
CA LEU A 238 -7.69 -34.73 -7.23
C LEU A 238 -6.76 -35.40 -6.22
N ARG A 239 -5.49 -35.00 -6.22
CA ARG A 239 -4.48 -35.57 -5.30
C ARG A 239 -4.38 -34.75 -4.02
N ASP A 240 -3.93 -35.37 -2.94
CA ASP A 240 -3.59 -34.63 -1.73
C ASP A 240 -2.34 -33.77 -1.94
N PRO A 241 -2.31 -32.54 -1.40
CA PRO A 241 -1.12 -31.71 -1.41
C PRO A 241 -0.05 -32.31 -0.48
N PRO A 242 1.24 -31.97 -0.68
CA PRO A 242 2.28 -32.26 0.31
C PRO A 242 1.88 -31.73 1.69
N SER A 243 2.20 -32.47 2.75
CA SER A 243 1.88 -32.08 4.13
C SER A 243 2.29 -30.63 4.42
N GLY A 244 1.39 -29.85 5.02
CA GLY A 244 1.59 -28.44 5.29
C GLY A 244 0.46 -27.85 6.15
N PRO A 245 0.61 -26.61 6.65
CA PRO A 245 -0.41 -25.94 7.45
C PRO A 245 -1.66 -25.61 6.60
N ASN A 246 -2.80 -25.38 7.27
CA ASN A 246 -4.02 -24.82 6.68
C ASN A 246 -4.65 -25.58 5.48
N GLN A 247 -4.45 -26.89 5.39
CA GLN A 247 -5.05 -27.73 4.32
C GLN A 247 -6.56 -27.92 4.42
N ARG A 248 -7.21 -27.44 5.48
CA ARG A 248 -8.66 -27.54 5.70
C ARG A 248 -9.22 -26.22 6.22
N ARG A 249 -10.43 -25.84 5.77
CA ARG A 249 -11.10 -24.59 6.15
C ARG A 249 -12.60 -24.76 6.43
N GLY A 250 -13.20 -23.70 7.00
CA GLY A 250 -14.61 -23.59 7.38
C GLY A 250 -14.91 -24.09 8.79
N ASN A 251 -16.07 -23.70 9.35
CA ASN A 251 -16.52 -24.01 10.73
C ASN A 251 -16.54 -25.50 11.08
N SER A 252 -16.50 -26.39 10.08
CA SER A 252 -16.46 -27.85 10.22
C SER A 252 -15.22 -28.52 9.59
N LYS A 253 -14.23 -27.73 9.12
CA LYS A 253 -13.03 -28.20 8.39
C LYS A 253 -13.33 -29.15 7.23
N GLN A 254 -14.52 -28.98 6.64
CA GLN A 254 -15.05 -29.79 5.56
C GLN A 254 -14.50 -29.39 4.18
N ILE A 255 -14.00 -28.16 4.03
CA ILE A 255 -13.34 -27.71 2.80
C ILE A 255 -11.90 -28.23 2.86
N VAL A 256 -11.50 -29.02 1.87
CA VAL A 256 -10.18 -29.69 1.83
C VAL A 256 -9.38 -29.20 0.62
N LYS A 257 -8.13 -28.80 0.84
CA LYS A 257 -7.18 -28.44 -0.22
C LYS A 257 -6.75 -29.71 -0.98
N LYS A 258 -6.77 -29.65 -2.32
CA LYS A 258 -6.36 -30.72 -3.24
C LYS A 258 -5.50 -30.14 -4.37
N ILE A 259 -4.81 -31.00 -5.12
CA ILE A 259 -4.03 -30.66 -6.31
C ILE A 259 -4.71 -31.25 -7.56
N TYR A 260 -5.00 -30.39 -8.53
CA TYR A 260 -5.61 -30.72 -9.82
C TYR A 260 -4.64 -30.44 -10.99
N LYS A 261 -4.74 -31.22 -12.08
CA LYS A 261 -3.94 -31.07 -13.33
C LYS A 261 -2.43 -30.79 -13.10
N GLY A 262 -1.80 -31.54 -12.20
CA GLY A 262 -0.34 -31.50 -12.05
C GLY A 262 0.24 -30.37 -11.19
N GLY A 263 -0.58 -29.45 -10.67
CA GLY A 263 -0.06 -28.37 -9.80
C GLY A 263 -1.06 -27.28 -9.39
N ILE A 264 -2.31 -27.34 -9.84
CA ILE A 264 -3.32 -26.33 -9.51
C ILE A 264 -3.90 -26.65 -8.14
N GLU A 265 -3.74 -25.74 -7.18
CA GLU A 265 -4.36 -25.84 -5.87
C GLU A 265 -5.87 -25.56 -5.95
N VAL A 266 -6.68 -26.49 -5.47
CA VAL A 266 -8.15 -26.42 -5.52
C VAL A 266 -8.78 -26.71 -4.17
N ALA A 267 -9.92 -26.09 -3.90
CA ALA A 267 -10.79 -26.35 -2.77
C ALA A 267 -11.83 -27.41 -3.15
N ARG A 268 -11.85 -28.54 -2.43
CA ARG A 268 -12.92 -29.53 -2.50
C ARG A 268 -13.92 -29.25 -1.39
N LYS A 269 -15.12 -28.77 -1.74
CA LYS A 269 -16.19 -28.44 -0.80
C LYS A 269 -17.35 -29.43 -0.94
N PRO A 270 -17.87 -30.02 0.14
CA PRO A 270 -19.05 -30.88 0.07
C PRO A 270 -20.24 -30.15 -0.53
N PHE A 271 -21.01 -30.86 -1.35
CA PHE A 271 -22.17 -30.33 -2.03
C PHE A 271 -23.31 -31.34 -1.95
N ILE A 272 -24.49 -30.88 -1.51
CA ILE A 272 -25.67 -31.73 -1.34
C ILE A 272 -26.71 -31.27 -2.36
N PHE A 273 -27.19 -32.22 -3.17
CA PHE A 273 -28.33 -31.98 -4.03
C PHE A 273 -29.61 -32.06 -3.21
N PRO A 274 -30.50 -31.06 -3.31
CA PRO A 274 -31.77 -31.10 -2.62
C PRO A 274 -32.67 -32.20 -3.17
N GLU A 275 -33.51 -32.79 -2.31
CA GLU A 275 -34.42 -33.88 -2.69
C GLU A 275 -35.66 -33.39 -3.45
N LYS A 276 -36.04 -32.11 -3.30
CA LYS A 276 -37.23 -31.52 -3.92
C LYS A 276 -36.90 -30.85 -5.26
N ASP A 277 -37.73 -31.10 -6.27
CA ASP A 277 -37.55 -30.59 -7.65
C ASP A 277 -37.44 -29.06 -7.75
N GLU A 278 -38.26 -28.31 -7.00
CA GLU A 278 -38.20 -26.83 -6.99
C GLU A 278 -36.82 -26.31 -6.53
N ASN A 279 -36.20 -27.01 -5.58
CA ASN A 279 -34.86 -26.67 -5.08
C ASN A 279 -33.75 -27.14 -6.02
N LEU A 280 -33.98 -28.22 -6.78
CA LEU A 280 -33.06 -28.69 -7.81
C LEU A 280 -32.91 -27.67 -8.94
N GLN A 281 -33.97 -26.96 -9.30
CA GLN A 281 -33.89 -25.88 -10.30
C GLN A 281 -32.95 -24.75 -9.86
N PHE A 282 -32.99 -24.35 -8.58
CA PHE A 282 -32.05 -23.34 -8.05
C PHE A 282 -30.60 -23.84 -8.09
N VAL A 283 -30.36 -25.10 -7.73
CA VAL A 283 -29.04 -25.72 -7.81
C VAL A 283 -28.54 -25.79 -9.25
N HIS A 284 -29.39 -26.18 -10.20
CA HIS A 284 -29.03 -26.24 -11.61
C HIS A 284 -28.70 -24.86 -12.17
N ARG A 285 -29.47 -23.84 -11.81
CA ARG A 285 -29.20 -22.45 -12.18
C ARG A 285 -27.87 -21.97 -11.63
N TYR A 286 -27.66 -22.13 -10.32
CA TYR A 286 -26.42 -21.79 -9.63
C TYR A 286 -25.20 -22.41 -10.32
N LEU A 287 -25.24 -23.72 -10.56
CA LEU A 287 -24.15 -24.47 -11.21
C LEU A 287 -23.91 -24.05 -12.66
N SER A 288 -24.96 -23.64 -13.37
CA SER A 288 -24.88 -23.14 -14.74
C SER A 288 -24.25 -21.75 -14.80
N ILE A 289 -24.63 -20.85 -13.86
CA ILE A 289 -24.02 -19.52 -13.72
C ILE A 289 -22.53 -19.66 -13.43
N ILE A 290 -22.15 -20.31 -12.32
CA ILE A 290 -20.73 -20.39 -11.92
C ILE A 290 -19.85 -21.11 -12.94
N GLY A 291 -20.40 -22.05 -13.73
CA GLY A 291 -19.69 -22.71 -14.82
C GLY A 291 -19.22 -21.76 -15.92
N LYS A 292 -19.88 -20.61 -16.06
CA LYS A 292 -19.64 -19.63 -17.13
C LYS A 292 -18.87 -18.40 -16.68
N LEU A 293 -18.69 -18.18 -15.38
CA LEU A 293 -18.06 -16.97 -14.83
C LEU A 293 -16.52 -17.02 -14.74
N HIS A 294 -15.88 -18.12 -15.18
CA HIS A 294 -14.45 -18.37 -15.00
C HIS A 294 -13.50 -17.43 -15.77
N GLU A 295 -14.03 -16.60 -16.67
CA GLU A 295 -13.26 -15.61 -17.45
C GLU A 295 -12.94 -14.33 -16.65
N SER A 296 -13.63 -14.08 -15.53
CA SER A 296 -13.35 -12.92 -14.67
C SER A 296 -12.25 -13.23 -13.64
N PRO A 297 -11.21 -12.40 -13.51
CA PRO A 297 -10.17 -12.59 -12.50
C PRO A 297 -10.69 -12.38 -11.07
N ASN A 298 -11.72 -11.55 -10.89
CA ASN A 298 -12.31 -11.17 -9.60
C ASN A 298 -13.48 -12.07 -9.19
N ILE A 299 -13.68 -13.21 -9.86
CA ILE A 299 -14.66 -14.24 -9.48
C ILE A 299 -13.90 -15.52 -9.13
N LEU A 300 -14.35 -16.19 -8.06
CA LEU A 300 -13.77 -17.46 -7.64
C LEU A 300 -14.05 -18.54 -8.69
N LYS A 301 -12.98 -19.01 -9.32
CA LYS A 301 -13.01 -19.96 -10.42
C LYS A 301 -13.58 -21.30 -9.96
N PHE A 302 -14.68 -21.68 -10.59
CA PHE A 302 -15.26 -23.01 -10.50
C PHE A 302 -14.66 -23.92 -11.55
N TYR A 303 -14.09 -25.05 -11.13
CA TYR A 303 -13.53 -26.04 -12.04
C TYR A 303 -14.52 -27.13 -12.42
N GLY A 304 -15.47 -27.47 -11.55
CA GLY A 304 -16.44 -28.51 -11.82
C GLY A 304 -16.97 -29.24 -10.57
N LEU A 305 -17.75 -30.29 -10.84
CA LEU A 305 -18.27 -31.21 -9.83
C LEU A 305 -17.44 -32.48 -9.79
N SER A 306 -17.23 -33.02 -8.59
CA SER A 306 -16.62 -34.33 -8.39
C SER A 306 -17.50 -35.18 -7.49
N THR A 307 -17.49 -36.49 -7.71
CA THR A 307 -18.22 -37.47 -6.89
C THR A 307 -17.24 -38.50 -6.38
N GLU A 308 -17.26 -38.76 -5.08
CA GLU A 308 -16.42 -39.75 -4.40
C GLU A 308 -17.27 -40.39 -3.29
N ASP A 309 -17.28 -41.73 -3.21
CA ASP A 309 -18.04 -42.50 -2.22
C ASP A 309 -19.53 -42.09 -2.09
N ASN A 310 -20.21 -41.91 -3.22
CA ASN A 310 -21.59 -41.42 -3.32
C ASN A 310 -21.85 -40.03 -2.70
N LYS A 311 -20.79 -39.25 -2.44
CA LYS A 311 -20.86 -37.86 -1.99
C LYS A 311 -20.43 -36.94 -3.11
N ASN A 312 -21.12 -35.81 -3.23
CA ASN A 312 -20.83 -34.82 -4.26
C ASN A 312 -20.02 -33.66 -3.67
N PHE A 313 -19.16 -33.10 -4.52
CA PHE A 313 -18.26 -32.02 -4.16
C PHE A 313 -18.21 -30.98 -5.28
N THR A 314 -18.13 -29.71 -4.90
CA THR A 314 -17.74 -28.64 -5.80
C THR A 314 -16.24 -28.41 -5.71
N ILE A 315 -15.61 -28.18 -6.87
CA ILE A 315 -14.18 -27.93 -7.00
C ILE A 315 -13.99 -26.48 -7.41
N PHE A 316 -13.43 -25.68 -6.51
CA PHE A 316 -13.11 -24.26 -6.73
C PHE A 316 -11.60 -24.06 -6.69
N GLU A 317 -11.11 -22.92 -7.18
CA GLU A 317 -9.74 -22.50 -6.88
C GLU A 317 -9.52 -22.35 -5.37
N TRP A 318 -8.30 -22.66 -4.93
CA TRP A 318 -7.92 -22.50 -3.53
C TRP A 318 -7.51 -21.04 -3.24
N ALA A 319 -8.22 -20.39 -2.32
CA ALA A 319 -7.88 -19.08 -1.82
C ALA A 319 -7.08 -19.20 -0.53
N GLU A 320 -5.78 -18.93 -0.61
CA GLU A 320 -4.82 -19.20 0.46
C GLU A 320 -5.14 -18.45 1.75
N MET A 321 -5.72 -17.25 1.67
CA MET A 321 -5.95 -16.38 2.83
C MET A 321 -7.35 -16.52 3.45
N GLY A 322 -8.20 -17.42 2.93
CA GLY A 322 -9.58 -17.51 3.40
C GLY A 322 -10.47 -16.41 2.83
N ASN A 323 -11.54 -16.06 3.54
CA ASN A 323 -12.42 -14.95 3.13
C ASN A 323 -11.92 -13.60 3.69
N LEU A 324 -12.36 -12.49 3.08
CA LEU A 324 -11.89 -11.15 3.41
C LEU A 324 -12.27 -10.75 4.85
N LYS A 325 -13.33 -11.33 5.41
CA LYS A 325 -13.68 -11.18 6.82
C LYS A 325 -12.60 -11.77 7.74
N GLU A 326 -12.22 -13.02 7.51
CA GLU A 326 -11.10 -13.67 8.22
C GLU A 326 -9.82 -12.84 8.07
N VAL A 327 -9.55 -12.33 6.86
CA VAL A 327 -8.35 -11.51 6.60
C VAL A 327 -8.36 -10.21 7.41
N TYR A 328 -9.44 -9.43 7.44
CA TYR A 328 -9.45 -8.18 8.22
C TYR A 328 -9.52 -8.43 9.73
N GLU A 329 -9.98 -9.61 10.17
CA GLU A 329 -9.99 -10.03 11.58
C GLU A 329 -8.59 -10.45 12.05
N GLU A 330 -7.75 -11.01 11.17
CA GLU A 330 -6.41 -11.52 11.48
C GLU A 330 -5.26 -10.58 11.09
N HIS A 331 -5.48 -9.67 10.14
CA HIS A 331 -4.46 -8.80 9.58
C HIS A 331 -4.92 -7.34 9.58
N ASP A 332 -3.96 -6.43 9.71
CA ASP A 332 -4.21 -5.03 9.38
C ASP A 332 -4.02 -4.81 7.87
N ILE A 333 -5.02 -4.17 7.26
CA ILE A 333 -5.09 -3.93 5.81
C ILE A 333 -4.86 -2.43 5.57
N PRO A 334 -3.73 -2.04 4.94
CA PRO A 334 -3.47 -0.63 4.62
C PRO A 334 -4.59 -0.01 3.77
N CYS A 335 -4.86 1.29 3.93
CA CYS A 335 -5.96 1.98 3.24
C CYS A 335 -5.85 1.93 1.70
N ASP A 336 -4.64 2.04 1.16
CA ASP A 336 -4.32 1.85 -0.25
C ASP A 336 -4.71 0.43 -0.72
N THR A 337 -4.38 -0.58 0.07
CA THR A 337 -4.76 -1.97 -0.20
C THR A 337 -6.27 -2.16 -0.13
N LYS A 338 -6.96 -1.52 0.83
CA LYS A 338 -8.44 -1.53 0.90
C LYS A 338 -9.06 -0.93 -0.36
N ALA A 339 -8.51 0.16 -0.89
CA ALA A 339 -8.99 0.78 -2.12
C ALA A 339 -8.80 -0.12 -3.35
N ASN A 340 -7.66 -0.84 -3.44
CA ASN A 340 -7.42 -1.81 -4.50
C ASN A 340 -8.38 -3.00 -4.40
N ILE A 341 -8.56 -3.56 -3.19
CA ILE A 341 -9.52 -4.64 -2.94
C ILE A 341 -10.94 -4.19 -3.32
N ALA A 342 -11.35 -2.99 -2.92
CA ALA A 342 -12.63 -2.41 -3.29
C ALA A 342 -12.80 -2.33 -4.82
N PHE A 343 -11.83 -1.73 -5.52
CA PHE A 343 -11.86 -1.62 -6.97
C PHE A 343 -11.97 -2.97 -7.68
N ASP A 344 -11.21 -3.97 -7.24
CA ASP A 344 -11.24 -5.32 -7.80
C ASP A 344 -12.59 -6.04 -7.55
N ILE A 345 -13.18 -5.88 -6.37
CA ILE A 345 -14.54 -6.39 -6.09
C ILE A 345 -15.56 -5.70 -7.00
N CYS A 346 -15.49 -4.37 -7.13
CA CYS A 346 -16.36 -3.61 -8.03
C CYS A 346 -16.23 -4.09 -9.48
N SER A 347 -15.01 -4.38 -9.94
CA SER A 347 -14.74 -4.95 -11.28
C SER A 347 -15.47 -6.29 -11.48
N GLY A 348 -15.47 -7.15 -10.46
CA GLY A 348 -16.24 -8.40 -10.47
C GLY A 348 -17.76 -8.17 -10.58
N ILE A 349 -18.30 -7.18 -9.85
CA ILE A 349 -19.74 -6.83 -9.88
C ILE A 349 -20.13 -6.24 -11.24
N VAL A 350 -19.30 -5.39 -11.85
CA VAL A 350 -19.50 -4.86 -13.20
C VAL A 350 -19.56 -5.99 -14.23
N PHE A 351 -18.66 -6.97 -14.12
CA PHE A 351 -18.67 -8.15 -15.00
C PHE A 351 -19.97 -8.96 -14.87
N LEU A 352 -20.45 -9.19 -13.64
CA LEU A 352 -21.72 -9.88 -13.40
C LEU A 352 -22.91 -9.12 -13.99
N ASN A 353 -22.95 -7.81 -13.74
CA ASN A 353 -23.98 -6.93 -14.28
C ASN A 353 -24.00 -7.00 -15.81
N ALA A 354 -22.83 -6.98 -16.47
CA ALA A 354 -22.70 -7.12 -17.93
C ALA A 354 -23.31 -8.42 -18.47
N LEU A 355 -23.30 -9.48 -17.67
CA LEU A 355 -23.94 -10.77 -17.95
C LEU A 355 -25.43 -10.83 -17.57
N ASN A 356 -26.03 -9.72 -17.16
CA ASN A 356 -27.35 -9.66 -16.54
C ASN A 356 -27.48 -10.59 -15.33
N VAL A 357 -26.40 -10.81 -14.58
CA VAL A 357 -26.39 -11.63 -13.37
C VAL A 357 -26.24 -10.73 -12.14
N TYR A 358 -27.10 -10.90 -11.16
CA TYR A 358 -26.99 -10.28 -9.85
C TYR A 358 -26.53 -11.30 -8.82
N HIS A 359 -25.66 -10.91 -7.89
CA HIS A 359 -25.08 -11.77 -6.86
C HIS A 359 -26.01 -12.00 -5.66
N HIS A 360 -26.72 -10.94 -5.23
CA HIS A 360 -27.64 -10.89 -4.08
C HIS A 360 -27.03 -10.98 -2.67
N ASP A 361 -25.78 -11.42 -2.52
CA ASP A 361 -25.14 -11.60 -1.19
C ASP A 361 -23.71 -11.01 -1.16
N ILE A 362 -23.58 -9.71 -1.42
CA ILE A 362 -22.30 -8.99 -1.45
C ILE A 362 -21.91 -8.55 -0.02
N ARG A 363 -20.86 -9.18 0.54
CA ARG A 363 -20.29 -8.94 1.88
C ARG A 363 -18.87 -9.51 1.98
N CYS A 364 -18.05 -9.10 2.95
CA CYS A 364 -16.66 -9.57 3.02
C CYS A 364 -16.51 -11.08 3.22
N GLU A 365 -17.48 -11.74 3.86
CA GLU A 365 -17.51 -13.20 4.02
C GLU A 365 -17.61 -13.96 2.68
N ASN A 366 -18.15 -13.31 1.64
CA ASN A 366 -18.31 -13.86 0.31
C ASN A 366 -17.23 -13.37 -0.68
N ILE A 367 -16.15 -12.76 -0.18
CA ILE A 367 -14.97 -12.40 -0.96
C ILE A 367 -13.82 -13.28 -0.50
N MET A 368 -13.30 -14.13 -1.37
CA MET A 368 -12.13 -14.95 -1.08
C MET A 368 -10.84 -14.20 -1.43
N MET A 369 -9.77 -14.42 -0.67
CA MET A 369 -8.49 -13.76 -0.86
C MET A 369 -7.40 -14.76 -1.28
N THR A 370 -6.80 -14.55 -2.45
CA THR A 370 -5.71 -15.40 -2.96
C THR A 370 -4.40 -15.16 -2.22
N ARG A 371 -3.39 -16.01 -2.46
CA ARG A 371 -2.03 -15.79 -1.94
C ARG A 371 -1.43 -14.44 -2.38
N ASN A 372 -1.83 -13.96 -3.56
CA ASN A 372 -1.40 -12.69 -4.12
C ASN A 372 -2.27 -11.51 -3.64
N ARG A 373 -3.17 -11.76 -2.67
CA ARG A 373 -4.10 -10.78 -2.07
C ARG A 373 -5.09 -10.18 -3.07
N GLU A 374 -5.44 -10.97 -4.07
CA GLU A 374 -6.49 -10.63 -5.04
C GLU A 374 -7.85 -11.05 -4.47
N PRO A 375 -8.87 -10.17 -4.48
CA PRO A 375 -10.21 -10.51 -4.03
C PRO A 375 -11.01 -11.23 -5.13
N LYS A 376 -11.78 -12.23 -4.73
CA LYS A 376 -12.56 -13.09 -5.61
C LYS A 376 -13.96 -13.34 -5.06
N ILE A 377 -14.98 -12.84 -5.75
CA ILE A 377 -16.38 -13.01 -5.38
C ILE A 377 -16.75 -14.51 -5.43
N THR A 378 -17.42 -14.99 -4.39
CA THR A 378 -17.93 -16.36 -4.27
C THR A 378 -19.33 -16.37 -3.67
N ASN A 379 -19.91 -17.55 -3.48
CA ASN A 379 -21.22 -17.75 -2.85
C ASN A 379 -22.44 -17.33 -3.71
N PHE A 380 -22.42 -17.69 -5.00
CA PHE A 380 -23.49 -17.44 -5.97
C PHE A 380 -24.83 -18.19 -5.72
N HIS A 381 -25.08 -18.76 -4.55
CA HIS A 381 -26.29 -19.56 -4.28
C HIS A 381 -27.59 -18.76 -4.46
N PHE A 382 -27.52 -17.45 -4.19
CA PHE A 382 -28.66 -16.54 -4.36
C PHE A 382 -28.64 -15.79 -5.68
N SER A 383 -27.65 -16.07 -6.56
CA SER A 383 -27.49 -15.33 -7.81
C SER A 383 -28.61 -15.61 -8.81
N ARG A 384 -28.95 -14.58 -9.60
CA ARG A 384 -30.09 -14.62 -10.53
C ARG A 384 -29.83 -13.83 -11.77
N MET A 385 -30.64 -14.10 -12.78
CA MET A 385 -30.68 -13.30 -13.98
C MET A 385 -31.59 -12.09 -13.83
N HIS A 386 -31.33 -11.04 -14.59
CA HIS A 386 -32.23 -9.90 -14.69
C HIS A 386 -33.62 -10.34 -15.16
N GLY A 387 -34.66 -9.92 -14.42
CA GLY A 387 -36.06 -10.29 -14.71
C GLY A 387 -36.53 -11.61 -14.09
N ASP A 388 -35.65 -12.40 -13.46
CA ASP A 388 -36.06 -13.57 -12.68
C ASP A 388 -36.96 -13.16 -11.51
N LYS A 389 -37.92 -14.04 -11.16
CA LYS A 389 -38.68 -13.89 -9.91
C LYS A 389 -37.72 -13.88 -8.71
N THR A 390 -37.86 -12.88 -7.84
CA THR A 390 -37.20 -12.84 -6.53
C THR A 390 -37.52 -14.13 -5.77
N VAL A 391 -36.54 -14.76 -5.10
CA VAL A 391 -36.88 -15.85 -4.15
C VAL A 391 -37.02 -15.35 -2.76
N ASN A 392 -37.91 -16.03 -2.06
CA ASN A 392 -38.07 -15.90 -0.63
C ASN A 392 -36.77 -16.36 0.06
N LEU A 393 -36.05 -15.39 0.63
CA LEU A 393 -34.79 -15.61 1.33
C LEU A 393 -34.97 -16.40 2.65
N GLY A 394 -36.21 -16.56 3.13
CA GLY A 394 -36.55 -17.41 4.26
C GLY A 394 -35.70 -17.15 5.50
N LYS A 395 -35.11 -18.21 6.06
CA LYS A 395 -34.23 -18.12 7.24
C LYS A 395 -32.90 -17.42 6.95
N SER A 396 -32.47 -17.36 5.70
CA SER A 396 -31.20 -16.74 5.29
C SER A 396 -31.23 -15.22 5.38
N VAL A 397 -32.42 -14.59 5.46
CA VAL A 397 -32.56 -13.14 5.72
C VAL A 397 -31.80 -12.75 6.99
N VAL A 398 -31.88 -13.57 8.03
CA VAL A 398 -31.22 -13.33 9.33
C VAL A 398 -29.71 -13.20 9.16
N ASP A 399 -29.13 -13.98 8.25
CA ASP A 399 -27.68 -14.02 8.07
C ASP A 399 -27.16 -12.79 7.30
N MET A 400 -27.97 -12.17 6.44
CA MET A 400 -27.54 -11.12 5.49
C MET A 400 -28.19 -9.74 5.71
N ILE A 401 -29.07 -9.59 6.70
CA ILE A 401 -29.85 -8.36 6.92
C ILE A 401 -28.97 -7.11 7.08
N ASN A 402 -27.77 -7.25 7.63
CA ASN A 402 -26.86 -6.14 7.90
C ASN A 402 -26.34 -5.45 6.63
N TRP A 403 -26.41 -6.12 5.47
CA TRP A 403 -26.01 -5.58 4.17
C TRP A 403 -27.21 -5.34 3.23
N MET A 404 -28.44 -5.62 3.68
CA MET A 404 -29.63 -5.53 2.84
C MET A 404 -30.10 -4.09 2.65
N ALA A 405 -30.60 -3.75 1.46
CA ALA A 405 -31.16 -2.42 1.21
C ALA A 405 -32.54 -2.23 1.88
N PRO A 406 -32.91 -1.01 2.31
CA PRO A 406 -34.14 -0.74 3.07
C PRO A 406 -35.41 -1.26 2.39
N GLU A 407 -35.57 -1.02 1.09
CA GLU A 407 -36.72 -1.42 0.28
C GLU A 407 -36.89 -2.94 0.18
N LYS A 408 -35.81 -3.72 0.35
CA LYS A 408 -35.89 -5.19 0.41
C LYS A 408 -36.20 -5.70 1.79
N MET A 409 -35.87 -4.94 2.82
CA MET A 409 -36.32 -5.21 4.19
C MET A 409 -37.84 -5.04 4.33
N LEU A 410 -38.45 -4.24 3.45
CA LEU A 410 -39.89 -4.00 3.38
C LEU A 410 -40.73 -5.14 2.75
N GLU A 411 -40.12 -6.29 2.44
CA GLU A 411 -40.91 -7.45 1.99
C GLU A 411 -41.85 -7.89 3.12
N HIS A 412 -43.14 -7.61 2.92
CA HIS A 412 -44.20 -7.87 3.90
C HIS A 412 -45.40 -8.52 3.22
N VAL A 413 -46.21 -9.19 4.02
CA VAL A 413 -47.54 -9.61 3.63
C VAL A 413 -48.47 -8.41 3.82
N ASP A 414 -49.15 -7.98 2.75
CA ASP A 414 -50.14 -6.91 2.86
C ASP A 414 -51.35 -7.34 3.72
N LYS A 415 -52.25 -6.40 4.02
CA LYS A 415 -53.45 -6.65 4.84
C LYS A 415 -54.39 -7.72 4.23
N GLN A 416 -54.19 -8.10 2.98
CA GLN A 416 -54.97 -9.10 2.25
C GLN A 416 -54.26 -10.46 2.15
N GLY A 417 -53.09 -10.63 2.78
CA GLY A 417 -52.34 -11.89 2.72
C GLY A 417 -51.42 -12.04 1.50
N LYS A 418 -51.25 -10.98 0.69
CA LYS A 418 -50.42 -11.02 -0.52
C LYS A 418 -49.03 -10.47 -0.22
N SER A 419 -48.01 -11.26 -0.58
CA SER A 419 -46.61 -10.84 -0.44
C SER A 419 -46.34 -9.66 -1.38
N ILE A 420 -45.94 -8.52 -0.83
CA ILE A 420 -45.36 -7.41 -1.60
C ILE A 420 -43.91 -7.79 -1.84
N VAL A 421 -43.60 -8.19 -3.08
CA VAL A 421 -42.26 -8.62 -3.48
C VAL A 421 -41.61 -7.48 -4.25
N VAL A 422 -40.55 -6.92 -3.68
CA VAL A 422 -39.73 -5.90 -4.36
C VAL A 422 -38.76 -6.64 -5.30
N PRO A 423 -38.71 -6.36 -6.60
CA PRO A 423 -37.73 -6.95 -7.50
C PRO A 423 -36.31 -6.60 -7.08
N TYR A 424 -35.39 -7.56 -7.11
CA TYR A 424 -33.98 -7.24 -6.87
C TYR A 424 -33.37 -6.57 -8.12
N THR A 425 -32.65 -5.48 -7.91
CA THR A 425 -32.08 -4.63 -8.97
C THR A 425 -30.62 -4.31 -8.65
N GLN A 426 -29.91 -3.74 -9.63
CA GLN A 426 -28.54 -3.26 -9.44
C GLN A 426 -28.40 -2.31 -8.24
N LYS A 427 -29.40 -1.45 -7.97
CA LYS A 427 -29.35 -0.49 -6.85
C LYS A 427 -29.29 -1.16 -5.48
N HIS A 428 -29.81 -2.38 -5.36
CA HIS A 428 -29.73 -3.19 -4.15
C HIS A 428 -28.32 -3.77 -3.95
N GLU A 429 -27.65 -4.17 -5.04
CA GLU A 429 -26.24 -4.59 -5.00
C GLU A 429 -25.33 -3.44 -4.62
N ILE A 430 -25.58 -2.23 -5.16
CA ILE A 430 -24.82 -1.03 -4.82
C ILE A 430 -24.92 -0.73 -3.31
N PHE A 431 -26.12 -0.85 -2.73
CA PHE A 431 -26.29 -0.70 -1.28
C PHE A 431 -25.46 -1.73 -0.51
N SER A 432 -25.59 -3.02 -0.88
CA SER A 432 -24.86 -4.12 -0.24
C SER A 432 -23.34 -3.92 -0.35
N TYR A 433 -22.87 -3.43 -1.50
CA TYR A 433 -21.48 -3.09 -1.73
C TYR A 433 -21.02 -1.91 -0.87
N GLY A 434 -21.85 -0.88 -0.67
CA GLY A 434 -21.57 0.21 0.28
C GLY A 434 -21.38 -0.31 1.71
N MET A 435 -22.23 -1.25 2.14
CA MET A 435 -22.10 -1.91 3.44
C MET A 435 -20.84 -2.80 3.53
N LEU A 436 -20.47 -3.49 2.45
CA LEU A 436 -19.21 -4.24 2.34
C LEU A 436 -18.00 -3.32 2.49
N LEU A 437 -17.99 -2.18 1.79
CA LEU A 437 -16.90 -1.21 1.88
C LEU A 437 -16.75 -0.67 3.30
N TRP A 438 -17.88 -0.40 3.96
CA TRP A 438 -17.88 -0.02 5.35
C TRP A 438 -17.30 -1.13 6.23
N GLU A 439 -17.75 -2.38 6.07
CA GLU A 439 -17.24 -3.53 6.81
C GLU A 439 -15.72 -3.66 6.66
N LEU A 440 -15.20 -3.50 5.44
CA LEU A 440 -13.77 -3.55 5.13
C LEU A 440 -12.98 -2.38 5.75
N CYS A 441 -13.51 -1.16 5.68
CA CYS A 441 -12.84 0.03 6.21
C CYS A 441 -12.71 -0.02 7.72
N TYR A 442 -13.81 -0.39 8.39
CA TYR A 442 -13.96 -0.34 9.85
C TYR A 442 -13.74 -1.70 10.54
N ARG A 443 -13.46 -2.75 9.76
CA ARG A 443 -13.04 -4.08 10.21
C ARG A 443 -14.01 -4.68 11.24
N ARG A 444 -15.30 -4.46 11.03
CA ARG A 444 -16.38 -4.92 11.91
C ARG A 444 -17.64 -5.20 11.11
N ILE A 445 -18.41 -6.19 11.56
CA ILE A 445 -19.73 -6.48 11.02
C ILE A 445 -20.64 -5.26 11.23
N PRO A 446 -21.32 -4.75 10.19
CA PRO A 446 -22.25 -3.64 10.33
C PRO A 446 -23.32 -3.96 11.38
N TYR A 447 -23.64 -3.02 12.25
CA TYR A 447 -24.68 -3.14 13.26
C TYR A 447 -24.53 -4.32 14.24
N LYS A 448 -23.31 -4.82 14.46
CA LYS A 448 -23.03 -6.02 15.26
C LYS A 448 -23.70 -6.04 16.65
N GLU A 449 -23.89 -4.87 17.27
CA GLU A 449 -24.47 -4.73 18.61
C GLU A 449 -26.00 -4.52 18.62
N LYS A 450 -26.65 -4.52 17.44
CA LYS A 450 -28.10 -4.32 17.29
C LYS A 450 -28.81 -5.65 17.02
N SER A 451 -30.02 -5.83 17.57
CA SER A 451 -30.87 -6.96 17.19
C SER A 451 -31.43 -6.78 15.78
N LEU A 452 -31.97 -7.86 15.19
CA LEU A 452 -32.58 -7.81 13.85
C LEU A 452 -33.64 -6.68 13.75
N ASN A 453 -34.53 -6.57 14.74
CA ASN A 453 -35.58 -5.56 14.76
C ASN A 453 -35.00 -4.14 14.92
N ASP A 454 -33.94 -3.98 15.72
CA ASP A 454 -33.27 -2.68 15.89
C ASP A 454 -32.56 -2.26 14.61
N ILE A 455 -31.98 -3.21 13.85
CA ILE A 455 -31.37 -2.95 12.54
C ILE A 455 -32.46 -2.47 11.57
N LEU A 456 -33.58 -3.19 11.49
CA LEU A 456 -34.72 -2.81 10.66
C LEU A 456 -35.18 -1.39 10.98
N GLU A 457 -35.49 -1.10 12.25
CA GLU A 457 -35.97 0.22 12.66
C GLU A 457 -34.95 1.33 12.37
N HIS A 458 -33.67 1.09 12.67
CA HIS A 458 -32.58 2.03 12.44
C HIS A 458 -32.40 2.35 10.95
N VAL A 459 -32.31 1.32 10.10
CA VAL A 459 -32.11 1.47 8.65
C VAL A 459 -33.33 2.13 7.99
N MET A 460 -34.54 1.78 8.45
CA MET A 460 -35.81 2.35 7.97
C MET A 460 -36.00 3.82 8.35
N LYS A 461 -35.40 4.30 9.46
CA LYS A 461 -35.33 5.74 9.79
C LYS A 461 -34.34 6.53 8.93
N GLY A 462 -33.62 5.86 8.03
CA GLY A 462 -32.55 6.47 7.23
C GLY A 462 -31.23 6.58 7.98
N GLU A 463 -31.12 6.00 9.18
CA GLU A 463 -29.88 6.00 9.95
C GLU A 463 -28.89 4.97 9.38
N ARG A 464 -27.59 5.25 9.53
CA ARG A 464 -26.50 4.43 9.00
C ARG A 464 -25.39 4.28 10.03
N GLU A 465 -24.48 3.35 9.75
CA GLU A 465 -23.26 3.20 10.53
C GLU A 465 -22.40 4.48 10.54
N VAL A 466 -21.63 4.65 11.61
CA VAL A 466 -20.79 5.84 11.77
C VAL A 466 -19.55 5.73 10.90
N LEU A 467 -19.22 6.83 10.20
CA LEU A 467 -17.97 7.00 9.46
C LEU A 467 -16.97 7.77 10.32
N SER A 468 -16.39 7.11 11.32
CA SER A 468 -15.37 7.75 12.17
C SER A 468 -14.05 7.91 11.41
N SER A 469 -13.35 9.03 11.60
CA SER A 469 -11.97 9.16 11.12
C SER A 469 -11.12 8.05 11.78
N SER A 470 -10.56 7.14 10.98
CA SER A 470 -9.67 6.09 11.48
C SER A 470 -8.50 6.72 12.22
N SER A 471 -8.11 6.15 13.37
CA SER A 471 -6.98 6.60 14.20
C SER A 471 -5.60 6.48 13.53
N ASP A 472 -5.51 6.04 12.27
CA ASP A 472 -4.28 5.95 11.46
C ASP A 472 -3.81 7.31 10.89
N SER A 473 -4.32 8.41 11.42
CA SER A 473 -4.26 9.76 10.82
C SER A 473 -2.99 10.56 11.13
N LEU A 474 -1.80 10.00 10.90
CA LEU A 474 -0.54 10.76 11.01
C LEU A 474 0.21 10.95 9.68
N LEU A 475 -0.35 10.48 8.55
CA LEU A 475 0.22 10.71 7.21
C LEU A 475 -0.78 11.43 6.28
N PRO A 476 -0.41 12.57 5.66
CA PRO A 476 -1.31 13.40 4.85
C PRO A 476 -2.04 12.66 3.71
N GLY A 477 -1.41 11.65 3.08
CA GLY A 477 -1.99 10.93 1.94
C GLY A 477 -2.96 9.80 2.26
N LYS A 478 -2.90 9.21 3.47
CA LYS A 478 -3.81 8.11 3.88
C LYS A 478 -5.23 8.61 4.21
N ASN A 479 -5.34 9.86 4.66
CA ASN A 479 -6.62 10.50 4.94
C ASN A 479 -7.45 10.72 3.67
N GLU A 480 -6.82 11.01 2.52
CA GLU A 480 -7.54 11.24 1.26
C GLU A 480 -8.17 9.95 0.69
N ILE A 481 -7.45 8.81 0.76
CA ILE A 481 -8.00 7.53 0.29
C ILE A 481 -9.16 7.09 1.19
N GLN A 482 -8.99 7.19 2.52
CA GLN A 482 -10.05 6.84 3.46
C GLN A 482 -11.28 7.74 3.30
N GLU A 483 -11.11 9.06 3.11
CA GLU A 483 -12.25 9.94 2.89
C GLU A 483 -12.90 9.70 1.52
N GLY A 484 -12.13 9.38 0.48
CA GLY A 484 -12.67 8.95 -0.80
C GLY A 484 -13.52 7.68 -0.69
N LEU A 485 -13.07 6.70 0.09
CA LEU A 485 -13.86 5.50 0.40
C LEU A 485 -15.11 5.84 1.21
N ASN A 486 -15.01 6.73 2.20
CA ASN A 486 -16.15 7.21 2.98
C ASN A 486 -17.19 7.93 2.10
N GLU A 487 -16.75 8.76 1.15
CA GLU A 487 -17.62 9.42 0.17
C GLU A 487 -18.39 8.39 -0.63
N ILE A 488 -17.69 7.38 -1.17
CA ILE A 488 -18.31 6.30 -1.94
C ILE A 488 -19.32 5.53 -1.08
N ILE A 489 -18.98 5.20 0.17
CA ILE A 489 -19.91 4.55 1.10
C ILE A 489 -21.18 5.40 1.26
N ARG A 490 -21.04 6.72 1.48
CA ARG A 490 -22.17 7.65 1.60
C ARG A 490 -23.07 7.66 0.38
N MET A 491 -22.49 7.61 -0.82
CA MET A 491 -23.26 7.60 -2.06
C MET A 491 -23.90 6.24 -2.35
N ALA A 492 -23.28 5.14 -1.93
CA ALA A 492 -23.77 3.79 -2.19
C ALA A 492 -24.93 3.39 -1.28
N TRP A 493 -24.91 3.79 0.00
CA TRP A 493 -25.91 3.38 0.99
C TRP A 493 -27.06 4.39 1.20
N ARG A 494 -27.31 5.28 0.22
CA ARG A 494 -28.44 6.24 0.27
C ARG A 494 -29.75 5.50 0.51
N HIS A 495 -30.66 6.15 1.24
CA HIS A 495 -31.93 5.53 1.61
C HIS A 495 -32.79 5.30 0.36
N ASP A 496 -33.05 6.35 -0.40
CA ASP A 496 -33.70 6.26 -1.72
C ASP A 496 -32.80 5.51 -2.71
N GLU A 497 -33.38 4.59 -3.48
CA GLU A 497 -32.66 3.80 -4.48
C GLU A 497 -32.18 4.64 -5.68
N ASP A 498 -32.95 5.67 -6.05
CA ASP A 498 -32.64 6.54 -7.20
C ASP A 498 -31.49 7.50 -6.91
N GLU A 499 -31.30 7.86 -5.63
CA GLU A 499 -30.19 8.70 -5.17
C GLU A 499 -28.85 7.95 -5.07
N ARG A 500 -28.86 6.61 -5.10
CA ARG A 500 -27.63 5.83 -5.00
C ARG A 500 -26.77 6.02 -6.22
N ILE A 501 -25.45 6.05 -6.02
CA ILE A 501 -24.48 6.10 -7.11
C ILE A 501 -24.73 4.99 -8.15
N ASN A 502 -24.57 5.33 -9.43
CA ASN A 502 -24.63 4.33 -10.50
C ASN A 502 -23.35 3.50 -10.54
N ILE A 503 -23.44 2.25 -11.00
CA ILE A 503 -22.29 1.34 -11.01
C ILE A 503 -21.11 1.89 -11.82
N ASP A 504 -21.38 2.63 -12.89
CA ASP A 504 -20.36 3.23 -13.76
C ASP A 504 -19.59 4.33 -13.01
N GLU A 505 -20.31 5.22 -12.32
CA GLU A 505 -19.70 6.29 -11.53
C GLU A 505 -18.94 5.71 -10.32
N LEU A 506 -19.49 4.68 -9.68
CA LEU A 506 -18.85 3.95 -8.59
C LEU A 506 -17.50 3.37 -9.04
N TYR A 507 -17.50 2.65 -10.17
CA TYR A 507 -16.30 2.07 -10.75
C TYR A 507 -15.25 3.15 -11.05
N LEU A 508 -15.67 4.27 -11.66
CA LEU A 508 -14.78 5.38 -11.97
C LEU A 508 -14.16 6.01 -10.71
N LYS A 509 -14.96 6.28 -9.68
CA LYS A 509 -14.45 6.84 -8.40
C LYS A 509 -13.45 5.89 -7.74
N LEU A 510 -13.77 4.59 -7.66
CA LEU A 510 -12.84 3.59 -7.13
C LEU A 510 -11.56 3.47 -7.94
N SER A 511 -11.65 3.50 -9.28
CA SER A 511 -10.49 3.41 -10.16
C SER A 511 -9.47 4.53 -9.90
N LYS A 512 -9.96 5.75 -9.62
CA LYS A 512 -9.15 6.92 -9.29
C LYS A 512 -8.50 6.81 -7.91
N LEU A 513 -9.20 6.22 -6.95
CA LEU A 513 -8.64 5.95 -5.61
C LEU A 513 -7.58 4.82 -5.66
N SER A 514 -7.77 3.83 -6.53
CA SER A 514 -6.95 2.60 -6.60
C SER A 514 -5.59 2.70 -7.32
N LYS A 515 -5.07 3.89 -7.62
CA LYS A 515 -3.85 4.05 -8.47
C LYS A 515 -2.86 5.10 -7.97
N ARG A 516 -2.76 5.29 -6.65
CA ARG A 516 -1.74 6.17 -6.06
C ARG A 516 -0.43 5.48 -5.68
N ILE A 517 -0.32 4.16 -5.87
CA ILE A 517 0.91 3.43 -5.58
C ILE A 517 1.07 2.30 -6.61
N GLU A 518 1.87 2.53 -7.65
CA GLU A 518 2.59 1.45 -8.32
C GLU A 518 3.63 0.93 -7.32
N LEU A 519 3.28 -0.14 -6.61
CA LEU A 519 4.28 -0.94 -5.92
C LEU A 519 4.48 -2.19 -6.78
N ASP A 520 5.73 -2.42 -7.17
CA ASP A 520 6.28 -3.67 -7.70
C ASP A 520 6.12 -4.88 -6.74
N GLN A 521 5.28 -4.76 -5.71
CA GLN A 521 5.09 -5.78 -4.69
C GLN A 521 3.60 -5.95 -4.37
N PRO A 522 3.14 -7.20 -4.14
CA PRO A 522 1.77 -7.46 -3.68
C PRO A 522 1.49 -6.64 -2.41
N PRO A 523 0.24 -6.19 -2.20
CA PRO A 523 -0.10 -5.27 -1.12
C PRO A 523 0.43 -5.79 0.22
N THR A 524 0.92 -4.97 1.15
CA THR A 524 1.49 -5.50 2.41
C THR A 524 0.35 -5.78 3.41
N LEU A 525 0.40 -6.89 4.15
CA LEU A 525 -0.56 -7.23 5.20
C LEU A 525 0.30 -7.50 6.40
N HIS A 526 0.03 -6.77 7.45
CA HIS A 526 0.74 -6.92 8.70
C HIS A 526 -0.08 -7.89 9.56
N PRO A 527 0.50 -9.02 10.01
CA PRO A 527 -0.17 -9.87 11.00
C PRO A 527 -0.55 -9.01 12.21
N ILE A 528 -1.77 -9.18 12.72
CA ILE A 528 -2.12 -8.60 14.02
C ILE A 528 -1.30 -9.40 15.04
N SER A 529 -0.15 -8.85 15.46
CA SER A 529 0.65 -9.44 16.53
C SER A 529 -0.23 -9.66 17.76
N GLU A 530 -0.05 -10.77 18.47
CA GLU A 530 -0.71 -11.13 19.74
C GLU A 530 -0.64 -9.99 20.77
N TYR A 531 -1.51 -8.99 20.63
CA TYR A 531 -1.82 -7.99 21.61
C TYR A 531 -3.34 -7.99 21.69
N SER A 532 -3.82 -8.58 22.78
CA SER A 532 -5.22 -8.65 23.18
C SER A 532 -5.97 -7.34 22.84
N PRO A 533 -7.19 -7.40 22.29
CA PRO A 533 -7.95 -6.21 21.93
C PRO A 533 -8.37 -5.46 23.20
N GLN A 534 -7.65 -4.41 23.56
CA GLN A 534 -8.16 -3.42 24.50
C GLN A 534 -8.91 -2.35 23.70
N LYS A 535 -10.19 -2.14 24.06
CA LYS A 535 -11.02 -0.97 23.74
C LYS A 535 -10.15 0.25 23.42
N TYR A 536 -10.31 0.82 22.22
CA TYR A 536 -9.62 2.04 21.80
C TYR A 536 -9.70 3.10 22.90
N LYS A 537 -8.54 3.33 23.50
CA LYS A 537 -8.35 4.21 24.64
C LYS A 537 -8.07 5.60 24.08
N ARG A 538 -8.81 6.60 24.57
CA ARG A 538 -8.53 8.03 24.31
C ARG A 538 -7.02 8.28 24.45
N ILE A 539 -6.40 8.80 23.39
CA ILE A 539 -5.00 9.24 23.43
C ILE A 539 -4.96 10.48 24.32
N LEU A 540 -4.25 10.36 25.44
CA LEU A 540 -4.08 11.43 26.43
C LEU A 540 -3.09 12.46 25.89
N THR A 541 -3.35 13.76 26.07
CA THR A 541 -2.35 14.79 25.81
C THR A 541 -1.19 14.70 26.81
N VAL A 542 -0.06 15.35 26.51
CA VAL A 542 1.09 15.37 27.43
C VAL A 542 0.70 16.01 28.77
N GLU A 543 -0.12 17.06 28.75
CA GLU A 543 -0.65 17.73 29.94
C GLU A 543 -1.55 16.81 30.76
N GLU A 544 -2.45 16.06 30.12
CA GLU A 544 -3.29 15.05 30.79
C GLU A 544 -2.43 13.93 31.38
N GLY A 545 -1.36 13.52 30.70
CA GLY A 545 -0.36 12.59 31.22
C GLY A 545 0.33 13.11 32.49
N ILE A 546 0.66 14.40 32.54
CA ILE A 546 1.25 15.06 33.72
C ILE A 546 0.25 15.12 34.88
N GLU A 547 -1.00 15.47 34.61
CA GLU A 547 -2.05 15.46 35.63
C GLU A 547 -2.23 14.05 36.23
N LEU A 548 -2.23 13.02 35.37
CA LEU A 548 -2.31 11.64 35.82
C LEU A 548 -1.10 11.23 36.68
N HIS A 549 0.11 11.67 36.34
CA HIS A 549 1.29 11.45 37.18
C HIS A 549 1.10 12.03 38.60
N HIS A 550 0.61 13.26 38.71
CA HIS A 550 0.43 13.94 40.00
C HIS A 550 -0.61 13.28 40.91
N THR A 551 -1.48 12.42 40.39
CA THR A 551 -2.43 11.65 41.21
C THR A 551 -1.75 10.59 42.09
N ASN A 552 -0.48 10.26 41.83
CA ASN A 552 0.29 9.23 42.54
C ASN A 552 -0.30 7.80 42.53
N ASP A 553 -1.30 7.55 41.68
CA ASP A 553 -1.93 6.26 41.48
C ASP A 553 -1.08 5.39 40.51
N PRO A 554 -0.70 4.15 40.87
CA PRO A 554 0.12 3.28 40.01
C PRO A 554 -0.50 3.00 38.64
N GLN A 555 -1.82 2.81 38.56
CA GLN A 555 -2.50 2.54 37.30
C GLN A 555 -2.52 3.80 36.43
N LYS A 556 -2.70 4.97 37.02
CA LYS A 556 -2.64 6.26 36.29
C LYS A 556 -1.22 6.60 35.84
N ARG A 557 -0.19 6.28 36.65
CA ARG A 557 1.22 6.41 36.24
C ARG A 557 1.56 5.54 35.03
N ARG A 558 1.00 4.34 34.93
CA ARG A 558 1.16 3.51 33.72
C ARG A 558 0.60 4.17 32.47
N LEU A 559 -0.53 4.86 32.58
CA LEU A 559 -1.13 5.60 31.47
C LEU A 559 -0.32 6.85 31.09
N ALA A 560 0.18 7.56 32.11
CA ALA A 560 1.10 8.67 31.92
C ALA A 560 2.38 8.20 31.21
N TRP A 561 2.94 7.05 31.62
CA TRP A 561 4.11 6.44 30.97
C TRP A 561 3.87 6.15 29.48
N GLU A 562 2.75 5.49 29.14
CA GLU A 562 2.37 5.20 27.75
C GLU A 562 2.24 6.50 26.92
N CYS A 563 1.63 7.54 27.50
CA CYS A 563 1.55 8.87 26.90
C CYS A 563 2.95 9.46 26.64
N PHE A 564 3.82 9.49 27.66
CA PHE A 564 5.16 10.07 27.52
C PHE A 564 6.04 9.32 26.52
N VAL A 565 5.96 7.99 26.47
CA VAL A 565 6.67 7.19 25.46
C VAL A 565 6.23 7.56 24.05
N THR A 566 4.92 7.70 23.85
CA THR A 566 4.33 8.05 22.55
C THR A 566 4.78 9.43 22.08
N TYR A 567 4.62 10.46 22.93
CA TYR A 567 4.95 11.82 22.53
C TYR A 567 6.46 12.09 22.49
N ALA A 568 7.28 11.37 23.27
CA ALA A 568 8.73 11.42 23.14
C ALA A 568 9.19 10.88 21.77
N PHE A 569 8.57 9.80 21.29
CA PHE A 569 8.82 9.27 19.94
C PHE A 569 8.45 10.29 18.85
N LEU A 570 7.36 11.04 19.04
CA LEU A 570 6.94 12.13 18.14
C LEU A 570 7.79 13.40 18.27
N GLY A 571 8.83 13.39 19.11
CA GLY A 571 9.82 14.46 19.21
C GLY A 571 9.51 15.57 20.22
N SER A 572 8.44 15.44 21.04
CA SER A 572 8.09 16.41 22.08
C SER A 572 9.19 16.48 23.16
N SER A 573 9.76 17.66 23.39
CA SER A 573 10.79 17.88 24.42
C SER A 573 10.25 17.64 25.83
N LEU A 574 9.01 18.05 26.11
CA LEU A 574 8.34 17.86 27.40
C LEU A 574 8.07 16.37 27.69
N ALA A 575 7.56 15.62 26.71
CA ALA A 575 7.34 14.18 26.88
C ALA A 575 8.66 13.40 26.97
N THR A 576 9.69 13.83 26.24
CA THR A 576 11.05 13.26 26.32
C THR A 576 11.63 13.43 27.73
N TYR A 577 11.45 14.60 28.34
CA TYR A 577 11.79 14.83 29.75
C TYR A 577 11.06 13.85 30.67
N TRP A 578 9.72 13.77 30.58
CA TRP A 578 8.93 12.92 31.46
C TRP A 578 9.23 11.42 31.30
N LYS A 579 9.53 10.97 30.08
CA LYS A 579 10.04 9.62 29.83
C LYS A 579 11.38 9.38 30.53
N GLY A 580 12.31 10.33 30.42
CA GLY A 580 13.58 10.29 31.15
C GLY A 580 13.37 10.23 32.66
N PHE A 581 12.46 11.04 33.19
CA PHE A 581 12.12 11.08 34.61
C PHE A 581 11.56 9.75 35.12
N TYR A 582 10.67 9.11 34.35
CA TYR A 582 10.11 7.81 34.73
C TYR A 582 11.14 6.67 34.74
N LEU A 583 12.12 6.71 33.83
CA LEU A 583 13.24 5.77 33.85
C LEU A 583 14.18 6.06 35.03
N TRP A 584 14.43 7.34 35.32
CA TRP A 584 15.31 7.77 36.40
C TRP A 584 14.78 7.38 37.79
N GLU A 585 13.48 7.56 38.01
CA GLU A 585 12.78 7.24 39.26
C GLU A 585 12.26 5.79 39.32
N GLY A 586 12.23 5.08 38.18
CA GLY A 586 11.71 3.72 38.07
C GLY A 586 10.18 3.62 38.02
N TYR A 587 9.46 4.71 37.78
CA TYR A 587 8.00 4.74 37.74
C TYR A 587 7.36 4.03 36.54
N TYR A 588 8.15 3.61 35.56
CA TYR A 588 7.64 2.89 34.38
C TYR A 588 7.20 1.45 34.69
N THR A 589 7.56 0.91 35.86
CA THR A 589 7.26 -0.48 36.24
C THR A 589 6.98 -0.61 37.74
N ASP A 590 6.00 -1.45 38.09
CA ASP A 590 5.71 -1.81 39.49
C ASP A 590 6.59 -2.98 39.98
N LYS A 591 7.44 -3.53 39.11
CA LYS A 591 8.31 -4.66 39.45
C LYS A 591 9.60 -4.18 40.12
N THR A 592 10.08 -4.96 41.08
CA THR A 592 11.42 -4.76 41.65
C THR A 592 12.46 -5.02 40.56
N ILE A 593 13.13 -3.96 40.11
CA ILE A 593 14.21 -4.04 39.11
C ILE A 593 15.57 -4.24 39.79
N SER A 594 16.47 -4.96 39.12
CA SER A 594 17.83 -5.20 39.61
C SER A 594 18.65 -3.91 39.66
N GLU A 595 19.71 -3.86 40.46
CA GLU A 595 20.62 -2.71 40.50
C GLU A 595 21.30 -2.44 39.15
N GLU A 596 21.54 -3.48 38.37
CA GLU A 596 22.05 -3.37 36.99
C GLU A 596 21.02 -2.69 36.07
N GLN A 597 19.75 -3.12 36.12
CA GLN A 597 18.69 -2.49 35.35
C GLN A 597 18.47 -1.02 35.76
N LYS A 598 18.58 -0.70 37.05
CA LYS A 598 18.51 0.70 37.53
C LYS A 598 19.64 1.55 36.98
N ALA A 599 20.85 1.01 36.86
CA ALA A 599 21.99 1.72 36.29
C ALA A 599 21.77 1.98 34.79
N ASP A 600 21.29 0.98 34.05
CA ASP A 600 20.96 1.10 32.63
C ASP A 600 19.83 2.11 32.38
N ASP A 601 18.78 2.09 33.20
CA ASP A 601 17.66 3.02 33.09
C ASP A 601 18.10 4.45 33.37
N LYS A 602 19.01 4.66 34.33
CA LYS A 602 19.60 5.97 34.60
C LYS A 602 20.50 6.45 33.46
N ALA A 603 21.23 5.55 32.79
CA ALA A 603 22.01 5.88 31.61
C ALA A 603 21.09 6.34 30.45
N LYS A 604 20.01 5.60 30.19
CA LYS A 604 19.00 5.97 29.18
C LYS A 604 18.28 7.27 29.53
N ALA A 605 17.94 7.48 30.81
CA ALA A 605 17.34 8.72 31.28
C ALA A 605 18.28 9.91 31.05
N ASN A 606 19.58 9.76 31.28
CA ASN A 606 20.57 10.80 31.02
C ASN A 606 20.59 11.23 29.54
N GLU A 607 20.58 10.27 28.61
CA GLU A 607 20.47 10.56 27.17
C GLU A 607 19.19 11.33 26.82
N LEU A 608 18.05 10.92 27.39
CA LEU A 608 16.77 11.60 27.18
C LEU A 608 16.76 13.02 27.78
N PHE A 609 17.33 13.21 28.97
CA PHE A 609 17.47 14.53 29.57
C PHE A 609 18.35 15.43 28.71
N LYS A 610 19.44 14.93 28.14
CA LYS A 610 20.27 15.69 27.21
C LYS A 610 19.46 16.16 25.99
N ILE A 611 18.75 15.24 25.34
CA ILE A 611 17.93 15.54 24.16
C ILE A 611 16.87 16.60 24.47
N ALA A 612 16.18 16.49 25.61
CA ALA A 612 15.18 17.45 26.02
C ALA A 612 15.80 18.80 26.46
N ALA A 613 16.96 18.78 27.12
CA ALA A 613 17.68 19.96 27.57
C ALA A 613 18.20 20.80 26.40
N ASP A 614 18.75 20.15 25.37
CA ASP A 614 19.22 20.78 24.14
C ASP A 614 18.07 21.41 23.34
N LYS A 615 16.84 20.90 23.51
CA LYS A 615 15.59 21.48 22.99
C LYS A 615 14.97 22.55 23.90
N GLY A 616 15.67 22.97 24.95
CA GLY A 616 15.26 24.07 25.83
C GLY A 616 14.32 23.68 26.98
N ASN A 617 14.11 22.39 27.28
CA ASN A 617 13.29 22.01 28.43
C ASN A 617 14.05 22.28 29.76
N THR A 618 13.50 23.18 30.58
CA THR A 618 14.10 23.68 31.82
C THR A 618 14.37 22.58 32.86
N ASP A 619 13.43 21.66 33.07
CA ASP A 619 13.60 20.58 34.05
C ASP A 619 14.63 19.55 33.57
N ALA A 620 14.62 19.22 32.28
CA ALA A 620 15.64 18.36 31.69
C ALA A 620 17.05 18.95 31.79
N GLN A 621 17.22 20.26 31.65
CA GLN A 621 18.51 20.93 31.87
C GLN A 621 19.02 20.69 33.30
N PHE A 622 18.14 20.77 34.31
CA PHE A 622 18.48 20.45 35.68
C PHE A 622 18.82 18.96 35.87
N TYR A 623 17.96 18.05 35.42
CA TYR A 623 18.17 16.60 35.58
C TYR A 623 19.42 16.10 34.85
N TYR A 624 19.70 16.61 33.65
CA TYR A 624 20.95 16.33 32.94
C TYR A 624 22.16 16.79 33.77
N ALA A 625 22.15 18.03 34.28
CA ALA A 625 23.25 18.59 35.06
C ALA A 625 23.57 17.76 36.33
N ILE A 626 22.54 17.29 37.04
CA ILE A 626 22.74 16.47 38.26
C ILE A 626 23.06 15.00 37.97
N SER A 627 22.77 14.51 36.76
CA SER A 627 23.12 13.16 36.33
C SER A 627 24.59 13.00 35.92
N LEU A 628 25.27 14.12 35.63
CA LEU A 628 26.68 14.11 35.25
C LEU A 628 27.59 13.69 36.42
N PRO A 629 28.64 12.90 36.16
CA PRO A 629 29.59 12.51 37.20
C PRO A 629 30.33 13.75 37.73
N LYS A 630 30.64 13.75 39.03
CA LYS A 630 31.43 14.82 39.69
C LYS A 630 32.92 14.66 39.38
N SER A 631 33.29 14.70 38.11
CA SER A 631 34.67 14.66 37.60
C SER A 631 35.14 16.07 37.21
N LYS A 632 36.45 16.25 37.00
CA LYS A 632 36.99 17.51 36.47
C LYS A 632 36.46 17.78 35.05
N ASP A 633 36.23 16.72 34.26
CA ASP A 633 35.89 16.81 32.84
C ASP A 633 34.41 17.17 32.60
N SER A 634 33.51 16.74 33.49
CA SER A 634 32.07 17.04 33.38
C SER A 634 31.66 18.33 34.10
N LYS A 635 32.59 18.97 34.81
CA LYS A 635 32.36 20.21 35.58
C LYS A 635 31.87 21.39 34.70
N PRO A 636 32.38 21.62 33.46
CA PRO A 636 31.90 22.69 32.60
C PRO A 636 30.45 22.50 32.17
N ASP A 637 30.08 21.29 31.72
CA ASP A 637 28.71 20.97 31.30
C ASP A 637 27.72 21.02 32.47
N LEU A 638 28.12 20.46 33.63
CA LEU A 638 27.32 20.57 34.85
C LEU A 638 27.02 22.03 35.20
N THR A 639 28.04 22.90 35.17
CA THR A 639 27.85 24.32 35.51
C THR A 639 26.99 25.03 34.45
N LYS A 640 27.20 24.71 33.16
CA LYS A 640 26.44 25.28 32.04
C LYS A 640 24.95 24.97 32.13
N TYR A 641 24.57 23.69 32.18
CA TYR A 641 23.16 23.29 32.19
C TYR A 641 22.47 23.65 33.51
N LEU A 642 23.18 23.59 34.64
CA LEU A 642 22.63 24.02 35.93
C LEU A 642 22.34 25.53 35.93
N LYS A 643 23.21 26.35 35.33
CA LYS A 643 22.97 27.78 35.16
C LYS A 643 21.80 28.06 34.22
N MET A 644 21.73 27.37 33.07
CA MET A 644 20.61 27.51 32.14
C MET A 644 19.26 27.20 32.82
N ALA A 645 19.19 26.10 33.57
CA ALA A 645 17.97 25.75 34.31
C ALA A 645 17.62 26.81 35.38
N ALA A 646 18.62 27.32 36.10
CA ALA A 646 18.41 28.34 37.13
C ALA A 646 17.94 29.69 36.56
N ASP A 647 18.55 30.12 35.46
CA ASP A 647 18.18 31.34 34.72
C ASP A 647 16.77 31.21 34.12
N ASN A 648 16.37 29.99 33.73
CA ASN A 648 15.02 29.66 33.25
C ASN A 648 13.99 29.40 34.36
N GLY A 649 14.32 29.70 35.62
CA GLY A 649 13.36 29.68 36.73
C GLY A 649 13.23 28.36 37.50
N ASN A 650 14.06 27.34 37.24
CA ASN A 650 14.02 26.10 38.03
C ASN A 650 14.56 26.33 39.45
N ASP A 651 13.70 26.20 40.45
CA ASP A 651 14.00 26.50 41.85
C ASP A 651 15.07 25.57 42.46
N ALA A 652 15.05 24.28 42.07
CA ALA A 652 16.05 23.31 42.49
C ALA A 652 17.43 23.62 41.91
N ALA A 653 17.49 24.07 40.65
CA ALA A 653 18.73 24.52 40.01
C ALA A 653 19.26 25.79 40.68
N GLN A 654 18.39 26.77 40.93
CA GLN A 654 18.72 28.01 41.65
C GLN A 654 19.30 27.71 43.05
N TYR A 655 18.66 26.81 43.81
CA TYR A 655 19.17 26.36 45.11
C TYR A 655 20.54 25.68 45.01
N ASN A 656 20.71 24.72 44.08
CA ASN A 656 21.95 23.98 43.94
C ASN A 656 23.11 24.89 43.48
N LEU A 657 22.82 25.84 42.59
CA LEU A 657 23.78 26.84 42.12
C LEU A 657 24.16 27.82 43.24
N ALA A 658 23.17 28.31 44.00
CA ALA A 658 23.41 29.12 45.20
C ALA A 658 24.32 28.39 46.20
N ARG A 659 24.07 27.10 46.45
CA ARG A 659 24.90 26.28 47.35
C ARG A 659 26.33 26.13 46.83
N LEU A 660 26.53 25.97 45.52
CA LEU A 660 27.86 25.87 44.92
C LEU A 660 28.66 27.16 45.13
N TYR A 661 28.04 28.32 44.93
CA TYR A 661 28.68 29.62 45.13
C TYR A 661 28.94 29.96 46.61
N LEU A 662 28.01 29.63 47.51
CA LEU A 662 28.08 30.03 48.93
C LEU A 662 28.91 29.09 49.83
N LYS A 663 28.99 27.78 49.54
CA LYS A 663 29.72 26.81 50.40
C LYS A 663 31.21 26.64 50.08
N SER A 664 31.71 27.23 48.99
CA SER A 664 33.12 27.12 48.65
C SER A 664 33.96 28.06 49.55
N LYS A 665 34.91 27.48 50.31
CA LYS A 665 35.83 28.24 51.21
C LYS A 665 36.69 29.28 50.48
N THR A 666 36.76 29.22 49.15
CA THR A 666 37.58 30.05 48.27
C THR A 666 36.75 31.00 47.38
N SER A 667 35.44 31.12 47.61
CA SER A 667 34.56 31.97 46.78
C SER A 667 34.84 33.46 46.96
N SER A 668 34.93 34.20 45.85
CA SER A 668 35.12 35.66 45.85
C SER A 668 33.89 36.39 46.41
N SER A 669 34.03 37.68 46.74
CA SER A 669 32.89 38.53 47.17
C SER A 669 31.77 38.56 46.11
N GLN A 670 32.15 38.57 44.82
CA GLN A 670 31.22 38.56 43.70
C GLN A 670 30.47 37.23 43.58
N ASP A 671 31.14 36.10 43.77
CA ASP A 671 30.52 34.78 43.78
C ASP A 671 29.48 34.64 44.89
N LYS A 672 29.78 35.19 46.08
CA LYS A 672 28.83 35.20 47.19
C LYS A 672 27.58 36.03 46.87
N LYS A 673 27.74 37.17 46.17
CA LYS A 673 26.61 38.02 45.74
C LYS A 673 25.72 37.29 44.73
N ILE A 674 26.31 36.63 43.73
CA ILE A 674 25.60 35.82 42.74
C ILE A 674 24.86 34.66 43.45
N GLY A 675 25.54 33.97 44.38
CA GLY A 675 24.96 32.90 45.17
C GLY A 675 23.76 33.35 46.01
N SER A 676 23.83 34.51 46.66
CA SER A 676 22.70 35.10 47.39
C SER A 676 21.53 35.49 46.47
N GLY A 677 21.81 35.94 45.25
CA GLY A 677 20.78 36.25 44.24
C GLY A 677 19.97 35.01 43.87
N TYR A 678 20.63 33.92 43.46
CA TYR A 678 19.95 32.65 43.18
C TYR A 678 19.25 32.07 44.41
N LEU A 679 19.80 32.26 45.61
CA LEU A 679 19.16 31.80 46.85
C LEU A 679 17.82 32.49 47.08
N ASN A 680 17.75 33.81 46.85
CA ASN A 680 16.51 34.57 46.95
C ASN A 680 15.50 34.19 45.86
N LEU A 681 15.95 33.97 44.62
CA LEU A 681 15.07 33.50 43.53
C LEU A 681 14.47 32.13 43.87
N ALA A 682 15.26 31.19 44.39
CA ALA A 682 14.76 29.89 44.85
C ALA A 682 13.71 30.04 45.97
N ILE A 683 13.90 30.99 46.89
CA ILE A 683 12.93 31.28 47.95
C ILE A 683 11.64 31.90 47.39
N GLN A 684 11.74 32.81 46.42
CA GLN A 684 10.57 33.37 45.73
C GLN A 684 9.76 32.28 45.00
N ASN A 685 10.45 31.25 44.49
CA ASN A 685 9.84 30.06 43.91
C ASN A 685 9.44 28.99 44.95
N ASN A 686 9.30 29.36 46.23
CA ASN A 686 8.86 28.51 47.34
C ASN A 686 9.76 27.31 47.68
N ASN A 687 11.07 27.36 47.36
CA ASN A 687 12.00 26.29 47.70
C ASN A 687 12.32 26.27 49.22
N VAL A 688 11.79 25.27 49.93
CA VAL A 688 11.95 25.13 51.39
C VAL A 688 13.41 24.96 51.81
N LYS A 689 14.22 24.23 51.04
CA LYS A 689 15.65 24.00 51.33
C LYS A 689 16.48 25.28 51.20
N ALA A 690 16.10 26.17 50.28
CA ALA A 690 16.71 27.49 50.14
C ALA A 690 16.43 28.38 51.36
N LEU A 691 15.20 28.33 51.88
CA LEU A 691 14.81 29.06 53.10
C LEU A 691 15.59 28.56 54.33
N GLU A 692 15.75 27.24 54.47
CA GLU A 692 16.56 26.62 55.53
C GLU A 692 18.04 26.99 55.41
N LEU A 693 18.60 26.96 54.18
CA LEU A 693 19.98 27.34 53.94
C LEU A 693 20.22 28.82 54.31
N LYS A 694 19.29 29.72 53.95
CA LYS A 694 19.36 31.14 54.32
C LYS A 694 19.38 31.33 55.84
N LYS A 695 18.52 30.62 56.57
CA LYS A 695 18.50 30.63 58.05
C LYS A 695 19.81 30.09 58.65
N SER A 696 20.38 29.03 58.09
CA SER A 696 21.63 28.43 58.58
C SER A 696 22.87 29.29 58.35
N LEU A 697 22.82 30.22 57.39
CA LEU A 697 23.94 31.08 57.02
C LEU A 697 23.91 32.45 57.74
N ASN A 698 22.90 32.73 58.58
CA ASN A 698 22.69 34.04 59.23
C ASN A 698 22.76 35.22 58.23
N LEU A 699 22.25 35.02 57.01
CA LEU A 699 22.23 36.06 55.98
C LEU A 699 20.96 36.90 56.18
N ASP A 700 21.12 38.07 56.78
CA ASP A 700 20.04 39.04 56.96
C ASP A 700 19.38 39.42 55.63
N ILE A 701 18.06 39.59 55.66
CA ILE A 701 17.21 39.92 54.53
C ILE A 701 17.43 41.40 54.19
N GLU A 702 18.48 41.73 53.43
CA GLU A 702 18.47 42.98 52.68
C GLU A 702 17.81 42.74 51.33
N ASN A 703 16.66 43.40 51.15
CA ASN A 703 15.90 43.50 49.92
C ASN A 703 16.81 44.01 48.78
N PHE A 704 17.16 43.13 47.86
CA PHE A 704 17.61 43.53 46.53
C PHE A 704 16.51 43.20 45.54
N ASN A 705 15.65 44.20 45.30
CA ASN A 705 14.79 44.23 44.13
C ASN A 705 15.70 44.29 42.89
N TYR A 706 15.42 43.46 41.90
CA TYR A 706 16.00 43.59 40.56
C TYR A 706 14.88 44.01 39.60
N GLU A 707 15.13 45.10 38.88
CA GLU A 707 14.44 45.52 37.65
C GLU A 707 14.63 44.51 36.51
#